data_AF-A0AAY5KY68-F1
#
_entry.id   AF-A0AAY5KY68-F1
#
_cell.length_a   1.000
_cell.length_b   1.000
_cell.length_c   1.000
_cell.angle_alpha   90.00
_cell.angle_beta   90.00
_cell.angle_gamma   90.00
#
_symmetry.space_group_name_H-M   'P 1'
#
loop_
_entity.id
_entity.type
_entity.pdbx_description
1 polymer ?
#
loop_
_entity_poly.entity_id
_entity_poly.type
_entity_poly.pdbx_seq_one_letter_code
_entity_poly.pdbx_strand_id
1 'polypeptide(L)'
;YFPPDVSGYYVSVPQVWDQVSCMCLLEFPETARWRYDRPISLECFPSGTQGFWFQLLVLGLRTCSVSGLPSLSENEKALLWSKRHSCDENITVLHLLLSGAPHWGPEELAEIYTIVENWTLHHPEEALFLLSNSFHDQAVRTKAVQHFQQITDEDLEEFLPQLVQALKSEWELDGPLVMLLLERSLKNIRIAQQLLWLLVDSQNDAHYRSWFSKVQAALSYCCGKALRQELERQVCLVNLLTQVAESVRTADKNQRKNVLTREKRKIEGFFTNGVSCRLPLDPAVLVKGVKMDVCKFYNSNTAPLGVTFVNMDPLGRDISVICKTGDNLRQDMLVLQIVRVMDRVWLREGLDMRMVTYRCLSTGPDQGLVEVVPEAVTLGKIQQEWGLGGTLREDTLEKWFHMWNKTEEDYEGAVINFLHSCAGWCVATFILGICDRHNDNIMLKPRGHVFHIDFGKIMGNAQKFASIKRDRTPFIFTSEMLHFITGGGQNPVRFQRFVELCCEAYNSIRRRSALVLSLLQLMLGAGMPEMKDIQDLQYVQKNLRPLDSEMEATSYFTKKIKESMDSFPVKLNFLFHNLGQSSGKKPAPPVPAQSSSPNTNIQEAVIHSYSGKGKNVVSHYGPGSLILLILFSIEWKITGLELCHFLISIELSNSMLCYHLHLLTLLFLDGEPQIQLYMSHSDNKLSVLVKHLKNIRLANGSCPDAYVVTKLCPDPQNKTKRKTKVVRNNHNPTFNELIEYKDLCSLQGCVLEVTVKSRKTFVAVALVKLEPKNMDKEEWFHLGVQWPRSYSSKYFIA
;
A
#
# COMPACT_ATOMS: atom_id res chain seq x y z
N TYR A 1 27.20 24.28 24.87
CA TYR A 1 28.59 23.79 24.98
C TYR A 1 28.74 23.04 26.29
N PHE A 2 29.03 21.74 26.24
CA PHE A 2 29.58 21.05 27.41
C PHE A 2 31.10 21.21 27.36
N PRO A 3 31.77 21.68 28.42
CA PRO A 3 33.22 21.72 28.46
C PRO A 3 33.79 20.29 28.44
N PRO A 4 34.96 20.06 27.82
CA PRO A 4 35.57 18.74 27.72
C PRO A 4 36.04 18.12 29.06
N ASP A 5 35.92 18.82 30.18
CA ASP A 5 36.51 18.41 31.48
C ASP A 5 35.51 18.05 32.59
N VAL A 6 34.22 17.84 32.31
CA VAL A 6 33.28 17.31 33.34
C VAL A 6 33.28 15.78 33.31
N SER A 7 34.37 15.20 33.81
CA SER A 7 34.45 13.79 34.16
C SER A 7 33.77 13.55 35.51
N GLY A 8 32.45 13.33 35.50
CA GLY A 8 31.74 13.04 36.75
C GLY A 8 30.23 13.00 36.66
N TYR A 9 29.66 12.17 35.77
CA TYR A 9 28.25 11.79 35.91
C TYR A 9 28.16 10.59 36.85
N TYR A 10 27.77 10.80 38.10
CA TYR A 10 27.40 9.70 38.99
C TYR A 10 25.95 9.30 38.71
N VAL A 11 25.76 8.18 38.01
CA VAL A 11 24.46 7.50 37.97
C VAL A 11 24.34 6.69 39.25
N SER A 12 23.69 7.24 40.28
CA SER A 12 23.30 6.43 41.44
C SER A 12 22.06 5.62 41.07
N VAL A 13 22.23 4.33 40.80
CA VAL A 13 21.12 3.38 40.68
C VAL A 13 20.74 2.93 42.10
N PRO A 14 19.52 3.23 42.61
CA PRO A 14 19.09 2.66 43.88
C PRO A 14 18.86 1.16 43.67
N GLN A 15 19.67 0.32 44.31
CA GLN A 15 19.38 -1.11 44.44
C GLN A 15 18.23 -1.28 45.44
N VAL A 16 16.99 -1.48 44.97
CA VAL A 16 16.04 -2.49 45.48
C VAL A 16 14.97 -2.73 44.40
N TRP A 17 14.68 -4.01 44.12
CA TRP A 17 13.68 -4.52 43.19
C TRP A 17 12.24 -4.29 43.65
N ASP A 18 11.39 -3.73 42.78
CA ASP A 18 10.03 -4.17 42.45
C ASP A 18 9.45 -3.25 41.36
N GLN A 19 8.49 -3.75 40.57
CA GLN A 19 7.91 -3.11 39.38
C GLN A 19 7.37 -1.68 39.62
N VAL A 20 8.23 -0.65 39.61
CA VAL A 20 7.81 0.76 39.70
C VAL A 20 8.78 1.65 38.92
N SER A 21 8.22 2.54 38.11
CA SER A 21 8.81 3.65 37.36
C SER A 21 10.23 4.07 37.76
N CYS A 22 11.18 3.99 36.82
CA CYS A 22 12.51 4.57 37.00
C CYS A 22 12.42 6.11 36.98
N MET A 23 12.83 6.78 38.05
CA MET A 23 13.13 8.21 38.03
C MET A 23 14.63 8.41 37.75
N CYS A 24 14.95 9.15 36.69
CA CYS A 24 16.30 9.65 36.45
C CYS A 24 16.43 11.03 37.10
N LEU A 25 17.28 11.17 38.11
CA LEU A 25 17.62 12.46 38.70
C LEU A 25 18.85 13.00 37.97
N LEU A 26 18.68 14.12 37.27
CA LEU A 26 19.77 14.87 36.64
C LEU A 26 19.99 16.16 37.46
N GLU A 27 21.14 16.29 38.09
CA GLU A 27 21.53 17.52 38.79
C GLU A 27 22.25 18.45 37.81
N PHE A 28 21.65 19.62 37.55
CA PHE A 28 22.31 20.69 36.81
C PHE A 28 22.96 21.65 37.81
N PRO A 29 24.20 22.11 37.58
CA PRO A 29 24.85 23.07 38.48
C PRO A 29 24.02 24.35 38.60
N GLU A 30 23.52 24.66 39.81
CA GLU A 30 22.74 25.88 40.12
C GLU A 30 23.58 27.18 40.00
N THR A 31 24.90 27.03 39.87
CA THR A 31 25.86 28.15 39.89
C THR A 31 25.92 28.95 38.59
N ALA A 32 25.28 28.49 37.51
CA ALA A 32 25.26 29.17 36.23
C ALA A 32 23.83 29.31 35.68
N ARG A 33 23.50 30.52 35.19
CA ARG A 33 22.35 30.71 34.30
C ARG A 33 22.74 30.20 32.91
N TRP A 34 22.20 29.06 32.52
CA TRP A 34 22.39 28.50 31.20
C TRP A 34 21.47 29.21 30.20
N ARG A 35 22.06 29.78 29.15
CA ARG A 35 21.33 30.30 27.99
C ARG A 35 21.78 29.50 26.78
N TYR A 36 20.83 28.88 26.09
CA TYR A 36 21.08 28.32 24.78
C TYR A 36 21.11 29.49 23.78
N ASP A 37 22.28 29.74 23.18
CA ASP A 37 22.41 30.68 22.07
C ASP A 37 22.56 29.89 20.77
N ARG A 38 21.62 30.13 19.84
CA ARG A 38 21.59 29.46 18.54
C ARG A 38 22.74 30.00 17.66
N PRO A 39 23.56 29.12 17.03
CA PRO A 39 24.52 29.55 16.01
C PRO A 39 23.80 30.27 14.87
N ILE A 40 24.37 31.39 14.40
CA ILE A 40 23.83 32.17 13.28
C ILE A 40 24.24 31.47 11.97
N SER A 41 23.37 31.49 10.96
CA SER A 41 23.70 31.04 9.61
C SER A 41 24.83 31.87 8.99
N LEU A 42 25.56 31.29 8.05
CA LEU A 42 26.65 31.95 7.34
C LEU A 42 26.08 32.84 6.24
N GLU A 43 26.65 34.04 6.06
CA GLU A 43 26.13 35.06 5.11
C GLU A 43 26.26 34.68 3.63
N CYS A 44 26.90 33.56 3.27
CA CYS A 44 27.16 33.19 1.88
C CYS A 44 26.98 31.69 1.62
N PHE A 45 26.05 31.36 0.72
CA PHE A 45 25.93 30.03 0.13
C PHE A 45 26.66 30.02 -1.21
N PRO A 46 27.74 29.24 -1.39
CA PRO A 46 28.41 29.16 -2.69
C PRO A 46 27.51 28.42 -3.69
N SER A 47 27.20 29.08 -4.81
CA SER A 47 26.49 28.49 -5.93
C SER A 47 27.35 27.41 -6.60
N GLY A 48 26.98 26.14 -6.44
CA GLY A 48 27.70 24.99 -7.01
C GLY A 48 27.51 24.84 -8.52
N THR A 49 28.56 24.43 -9.22
CA THR A 49 28.60 24.14 -10.67
C THR A 49 27.88 22.84 -11.04
N GLN A 50 27.18 22.88 -12.19
CA GLN A 50 26.47 21.74 -12.80
C GLN A 50 27.40 20.57 -13.15
N GLY A 51 26.94 19.35 -12.83
CA GLY A 51 27.46 18.14 -13.45
C GLY A 51 27.58 16.93 -12.54
N PHE A 52 26.52 16.50 -11.82
CA PHE A 52 26.38 15.11 -11.34
C PHE A 52 24.94 14.76 -10.91
N TRP A 53 23.95 15.39 -11.56
CA TRP A 53 22.52 15.29 -11.24
C TRP A 53 21.97 13.87 -11.20
N PHE A 54 22.50 13.00 -12.06
CA PHE A 54 21.97 11.64 -12.23
C PHE A 54 22.22 10.73 -11.01
N GLN A 55 23.35 10.84 -10.31
CA GLN A 55 23.60 9.99 -9.13
C GLN A 55 22.82 10.44 -7.89
N LEU A 56 22.63 11.75 -7.70
CA LEU A 56 21.79 12.30 -6.63
C LEU A 56 20.31 12.02 -6.90
N LEU A 57 19.86 12.11 -8.15
CA LEU A 57 18.52 11.69 -8.57
C LEU A 57 18.33 10.18 -8.36
N VAL A 58 19.31 9.35 -8.73
CA VAL A 58 19.26 7.89 -8.51
C VAL A 58 19.32 7.52 -7.03
N LEU A 59 20.07 8.25 -6.19
CA LEU A 59 20.04 8.08 -4.73
C LEU A 59 18.68 8.52 -4.18
N GLY A 60 18.18 9.70 -4.54
CA GLY A 60 16.87 10.22 -4.16
C GLY A 60 15.71 9.30 -4.57
N LEU A 61 15.77 8.71 -5.76
CA LEU A 61 14.82 7.71 -6.22
C LEU A 61 14.95 6.37 -5.44
N ARG A 62 16.17 6.00 -5.02
CA ARG A 62 16.43 4.83 -4.16
C ARG A 62 16.05 5.04 -2.69
N THR A 63 15.98 6.28 -2.21
CA THR A 63 15.72 6.61 -0.80
C THR A 63 14.32 7.18 -0.55
N CYS A 64 13.68 7.81 -1.54
CA CYS A 64 12.24 8.11 -1.52
C CYS A 64 11.43 6.82 -1.67
N SER A 65 11.98 5.82 -2.36
CA SER A 65 11.41 4.47 -2.33
C SER A 65 11.58 3.88 -0.92
N VAL A 66 12.76 4.08 -0.36
CA VAL A 66 13.22 3.92 1.02
C VAL A 66 12.37 4.35 2.22
N SER A 67 11.07 4.07 2.34
CA SER A 67 10.34 4.32 3.59
C SER A 67 10.74 3.28 4.66
N GLY A 68 11.93 3.45 5.23
CA GLY A 68 12.56 2.64 6.28
C GLY A 68 13.16 1.27 5.87
N LEU A 69 14.31 1.25 5.23
CA LEU A 69 15.28 0.13 5.18
C LEU A 69 16.60 0.77 5.63
N PRO A 70 17.62 -0.02 6.02
CA PRO A 70 18.62 0.39 7.00
C PRO A 70 19.13 1.77 6.63
N SER A 71 19.21 2.66 7.63
CA SER A 71 19.73 4.03 7.47
C SER A 71 20.74 4.07 6.33
N LEU A 72 20.59 5.03 5.39
CA LEU A 72 21.64 5.37 4.42
C LEU A 72 22.98 4.91 4.98
N SER A 73 23.65 3.99 4.30
CA SER A 73 24.90 3.47 4.86
C SER A 73 25.79 4.66 5.20
N GLU A 74 26.64 4.55 6.22
CA GLU A 74 27.48 5.68 6.62
C GLU A 74 28.28 6.26 5.44
N ASN A 75 28.62 5.41 4.46
CA ASN A 75 29.21 5.83 3.19
C ASN A 75 28.27 6.67 2.31
N GLU A 76 27.00 6.29 2.20
CA GLU A 76 25.99 7.06 1.45
C GLU A 76 25.66 8.39 2.15
N LYS A 77 25.56 8.40 3.48
CA LYS A 77 25.41 9.63 4.28
C LYS A 77 26.57 10.58 4.06
N ALA A 78 27.79 10.08 4.22
CA ALA A 78 29.01 10.85 4.01
C ALA A 78 29.11 11.37 2.56
N LEU A 79 28.74 10.55 1.57
CA LEU A 79 28.70 10.96 0.18
C LEU A 79 27.70 12.11 -0.05
N LEU A 80 26.47 11.98 0.46
CA LEU A 80 25.45 13.03 0.37
C LEU A 80 25.94 14.33 1.00
N TRP A 81 26.45 14.27 2.24
CA TRP A 81 26.96 15.45 2.94
C TRP A 81 28.16 16.10 2.24
N SER A 82 29.06 15.29 1.67
CA SER A 82 30.20 15.79 0.90
C SER A 82 29.80 16.57 -0.37
N LYS A 83 28.56 16.41 -0.83
CA LYS A 83 28.00 17.02 -2.05
C LYS A 83 26.89 18.03 -1.77
N ARG A 84 26.72 18.47 -0.52
CA ARG A 84 25.66 19.40 -0.09
C ARG A 84 25.58 20.70 -0.90
N HIS A 85 26.71 21.27 -1.33
CA HIS A 85 26.74 22.49 -2.16
C HIS A 85 26.44 22.24 -3.65
N SER A 86 26.31 20.98 -4.06
CA SER A 86 26.03 20.58 -5.45
C SER A 86 24.58 20.14 -5.67
N CYS A 87 23.74 20.21 -4.63
CA CYS A 87 22.33 19.83 -4.73
C CYS A 87 21.49 20.96 -5.34
N ASP A 88 20.51 20.61 -6.18
CA ASP A 88 19.58 21.55 -6.81
C ASP A 88 18.45 21.81 -5.82
N GLU A 89 17.92 23.02 -5.85
CA GLU A 89 16.64 23.35 -5.22
C GLU A 89 15.48 22.60 -5.89
N ASN A 90 15.62 22.18 -7.16
CA ASN A 90 14.58 21.45 -7.89
C ASN A 90 14.41 19.97 -7.50
N ILE A 91 15.23 19.42 -6.60
CA ILE A 91 15.18 17.99 -6.20
C ILE A 91 14.74 17.87 -4.74
N THR A 92 13.75 17.02 -4.47
CA THR A 92 13.19 16.75 -3.13
C THR A 92 14.11 15.90 -2.24
N VAL A 93 15.27 16.43 -1.86
CA VAL A 93 16.33 15.68 -1.15
C VAL A 93 16.78 16.31 0.16
N LEU A 94 16.21 17.42 0.63
CA LEU A 94 16.67 18.12 1.84
C LEU A 94 16.63 17.19 3.05
N HIS A 95 15.54 16.45 3.25
CA HIS A 95 15.42 15.48 4.34
C HIS A 95 16.53 14.40 4.29
N LEU A 96 16.96 13.97 3.10
CA LEU A 96 18.04 13.00 2.93
C LEU A 96 19.41 13.63 3.20
N LEU A 97 19.59 14.86 2.74
CA LEU A 97 20.82 15.62 2.95
C LEU A 97 21.06 15.85 4.44
N LEU A 98 20.03 16.30 5.17
CA LEU A 98 20.07 16.51 6.61
C LEU A 98 20.28 15.19 7.39
N SER A 99 19.73 14.08 6.88
CA SER A 99 20.00 12.75 7.44
C SER A 99 21.45 12.29 7.25
N GLY A 100 22.18 12.90 6.31
CA GLY A 100 23.58 12.64 6.04
C GLY A 100 24.55 13.47 6.88
N ALA A 101 24.06 14.47 7.64
CA ALA A 101 24.92 15.34 8.44
C ALA A 101 25.69 14.53 9.52
N PRO A 102 27.01 14.75 9.68
CA PRO A 102 27.85 13.92 10.54
C PRO A 102 27.50 14.07 12.03
N HIS A 103 27.16 15.29 12.49
CA HIS A 103 26.60 15.52 13.82
C HIS A 103 25.86 16.87 13.92
N TRP A 104 24.88 16.94 14.83
CA TRP A 104 24.15 18.18 15.18
C TRP A 104 24.88 18.97 16.27
N GLY A 105 26.18 19.18 16.06
CA GLY A 105 27.10 19.86 16.99
C GLY A 105 27.41 21.30 16.54
N PRO A 106 27.88 22.19 17.44
CA PRO A 106 28.10 23.60 17.14
C PRO A 106 28.93 23.89 15.88
N GLU A 107 29.89 23.01 15.57
CA GLU A 107 30.79 23.13 14.41
C GLU A 107 30.07 23.02 13.06
N GLU A 108 29.02 22.18 12.98
CA GLU A 108 28.27 21.91 11.75
C GLU A 108 26.93 22.68 11.70
N LEU A 109 26.40 23.11 12.85
CA LEU A 109 25.09 23.76 12.94
C LEU A 109 24.96 25.03 12.08
N ALA A 110 26.01 25.85 12.02
CA ALA A 110 26.00 27.05 11.18
C ALA A 110 25.79 26.69 9.70
N GLU A 111 26.48 25.65 9.22
CA GLU A 111 26.35 25.18 7.84
C GLU A 111 24.98 24.52 7.59
N ILE A 112 24.52 23.65 8.49
CA ILE A 112 23.18 23.03 8.43
C ILE A 112 22.09 24.10 8.33
N TYR A 113 22.12 25.12 9.20
CA TYR A 113 21.12 26.19 9.18
C TYR A 113 21.21 27.04 7.92
N THR A 114 22.41 27.30 7.41
CA THR A 114 22.56 27.99 6.12
C THR A 114 21.91 27.22 4.97
N ILE A 115 22.05 25.90 4.94
CA ILE A 115 21.38 25.04 3.94
C ILE A 115 19.86 25.13 4.12
N VAL A 116 19.36 24.90 5.34
CA VAL A 116 17.92 24.85 5.63
C VAL A 116 17.24 26.18 5.30
N GLU A 117 17.84 27.31 5.66
CA GLU A 117 17.27 28.63 5.43
C GLU A 117 17.17 28.96 3.95
N ASN A 118 18.19 28.61 3.16
CA ASN A 118 18.26 28.92 1.73
C ASN A 118 17.56 27.89 0.83
N TRP A 119 17.18 26.71 1.33
CA TRP A 119 16.56 25.67 0.50
C TRP A 119 15.11 25.99 0.12
N THR A 120 14.69 25.84 -1.13
CA THR A 120 13.27 26.03 -1.49
C THR A 120 12.50 24.71 -1.47
N LEU A 121 11.38 24.64 -0.73
CA LEU A 121 10.52 23.45 -0.69
C LEU A 121 9.38 23.56 -1.71
N HIS A 122 9.44 22.80 -2.80
CA HIS A 122 8.43 22.83 -3.87
C HIS A 122 7.27 21.84 -3.66
N HIS A 123 7.51 20.76 -2.92
CA HIS A 123 6.58 19.64 -2.83
C HIS A 123 6.20 19.33 -1.36
N PRO A 124 4.92 19.03 -1.07
CA PRO A 124 4.47 18.78 0.30
C PRO A 124 5.11 17.52 0.91
N GLU A 125 5.41 16.51 0.10
CA GLU A 125 6.09 15.28 0.57
C GLU A 125 7.41 15.56 1.29
N GLU A 126 8.19 16.54 0.82
CA GLU A 126 9.45 16.91 1.45
C GLU A 126 9.23 17.60 2.79
N ALA A 127 8.28 18.53 2.86
CA ALA A 127 7.90 19.18 4.11
C ALA A 127 7.35 18.16 5.13
N LEU A 128 6.57 17.17 4.70
CA LEU A 128 6.10 16.08 5.56
C LEU A 128 7.26 15.25 6.12
N PHE A 129 8.27 14.91 5.31
CA PHE A 129 9.44 14.19 5.80
C PHE A 129 10.20 14.97 6.89
N LEU A 130 10.34 16.29 6.72
CA LEU A 130 10.97 17.18 7.70
C LEU A 130 10.14 17.38 8.97
N LEU A 131 8.85 17.03 8.96
CA LEU A 131 7.98 17.04 10.14
C LEU A 131 7.96 15.69 10.88
N SER A 132 8.62 14.66 10.35
CA SER A 132 8.70 13.33 10.97
C SER A 132 9.45 13.34 12.30
N ASN A 133 9.42 12.22 13.01
CA ASN A 133 10.18 12.01 14.25
C ASN A 133 11.70 11.91 14.04
N SER A 134 12.19 11.95 12.80
CA SER A 134 13.62 12.03 12.52
C SER A 134 14.19 13.44 12.69
N PHE A 135 13.34 14.48 12.70
CA PHE A 135 13.75 15.88 12.73
C PHE A 135 13.04 16.65 13.86
N HIS A 136 13.77 16.86 14.94
CA HIS A 136 13.32 17.61 16.11
C HIS A 136 13.81 19.06 16.14
N ASP A 137 14.77 19.41 15.27
CA ASP A 137 15.34 20.76 15.22
C ASP A 137 14.30 21.80 14.76
N GLN A 138 14.21 22.90 15.52
CA GLN A 138 13.18 23.91 15.33
C GLN A 138 13.34 24.69 14.02
N ALA A 139 14.57 24.87 13.50
CA ALA A 139 14.80 25.57 12.23
C ALA A 139 14.32 24.70 11.06
N VAL A 140 14.63 23.40 11.09
CA VAL A 140 14.12 22.43 10.11
C VAL A 140 12.60 22.39 10.10
N ARG A 141 11.98 22.30 11.29
CA ARG A 141 10.51 22.26 11.41
C ARG A 141 9.86 23.57 10.98
N THR A 142 10.47 24.71 11.30
CA THR A 142 10.01 26.02 10.81
C THR A 142 10.04 26.07 9.29
N LYS A 143 11.10 25.57 8.66
CA LYS A 143 11.21 25.50 7.20
C LYS A 143 10.12 24.64 6.57
N ALA A 144 9.82 23.48 7.16
CA ALA A 144 8.72 22.62 6.72
C ALA A 144 7.36 23.32 6.86
N VAL A 145 7.12 24.00 7.99
CA VAL A 145 5.88 24.75 8.24
C VAL A 145 5.71 25.92 7.26
N GLN A 146 6.77 26.60 6.85
CA GLN A 146 6.71 27.66 5.84
C GLN A 146 6.12 27.19 4.52
N HIS A 147 6.38 25.94 4.10
CA HIS A 147 5.73 25.36 2.93
C HIS A 147 4.20 25.29 3.13
N PHE A 148 3.74 24.75 4.27
CA PHE A 148 2.32 24.65 4.58
C PHE A 148 1.61 26.00 4.84
N GLN A 149 2.36 27.05 5.16
CA GLN A 149 1.83 28.41 5.23
C GLN A 149 1.43 28.96 3.85
N GLN A 150 2.07 28.47 2.77
CA GLN A 150 1.87 28.96 1.41
C GLN A 150 0.76 28.22 0.65
N ILE A 151 0.39 27.00 1.08
CA ILE A 151 -0.65 26.23 0.41
C ILE A 151 -2.06 26.69 0.79
N THR A 152 -3.03 26.35 -0.07
CA THR A 152 -4.44 26.70 0.15
C THR A 152 -5.02 25.97 1.36
N ASP A 153 -6.13 26.48 1.90
CA ASP A 153 -6.84 25.79 2.99
C ASP A 153 -7.38 24.43 2.55
N GLU A 154 -7.78 24.31 1.27
CA GLU A 154 -8.28 23.07 0.69
C GLU A 154 -7.17 22.01 0.60
N ASP A 155 -5.98 22.37 0.12
CA ASP A 155 -4.84 21.45 0.10
C ASP A 155 -4.38 21.11 1.53
N LEU A 156 -4.36 22.09 2.45
CA LEU A 156 -3.95 21.88 3.84
C LEU A 156 -4.86 20.91 4.59
N GLU A 157 -6.17 20.97 4.33
CA GLU A 157 -7.19 20.04 4.87
C GLU A 157 -6.77 18.58 4.68
N GLU A 158 -6.14 18.27 3.55
CA GLU A 158 -5.73 16.93 3.16
C GLU A 158 -4.59 16.41 4.01
N PHE A 159 -3.74 17.27 4.55
CA PHE A 159 -2.57 16.90 5.33
C PHE A 159 -2.81 16.99 6.84
N LEU A 160 -3.97 17.51 7.28
CA LEU A 160 -4.29 17.67 8.69
C LEU A 160 -4.08 16.41 9.54
N PRO A 161 -4.44 15.18 9.10
CA PRO A 161 -4.17 13.98 9.91
C PRO A 161 -2.68 13.80 10.22
N GLN A 162 -1.82 13.99 9.22
CA GLN A 162 -0.38 13.88 9.34
C GLN A 162 0.21 15.03 10.17
N LEU A 163 -0.27 16.26 9.97
CA LEU A 163 0.16 17.42 10.75
C LEU A 163 -0.20 17.27 12.23
N VAL A 164 -1.37 16.70 12.55
CA VAL A 164 -1.73 16.39 13.94
C VAL A 164 -0.80 15.32 14.54
N GLN A 165 -0.42 14.29 13.78
CA GLN A 165 0.57 13.32 14.27
C GLN A 165 1.97 13.95 14.43
N ALA A 166 2.35 14.88 13.56
CA ALA A 166 3.62 15.59 13.63
C ALA A 166 3.75 16.51 14.85
N LEU A 167 2.65 16.86 15.54
CA LEU A 167 2.68 17.58 16.82
C LEU A 167 3.41 16.79 17.91
N LYS A 168 3.53 15.46 17.79
CA LYS A 168 4.27 14.62 18.74
C LYS A 168 5.78 14.95 18.77
N SER A 169 6.29 15.53 17.69
CA SER A 169 7.69 15.95 17.58
C SER A 169 7.92 17.43 17.95
N GLU A 170 6.85 18.19 18.27
CA GLU A 170 6.95 19.55 18.79
C GLU A 170 7.22 19.50 20.30
N TRP A 171 8.15 20.34 20.76
CA TRP A 171 8.50 20.44 22.18
C TRP A 171 8.10 21.80 22.80
N GLU A 172 7.73 22.78 21.97
CA GLU A 172 7.20 24.10 22.39
C GLU A 172 5.71 24.21 22.08
N LEU A 173 4.92 24.77 23.01
CA LEU A 173 3.46 24.92 22.82
C LEU A 173 3.13 26.01 21.78
N ASP A 174 4.03 26.98 21.62
CA ASP A 174 4.05 28.01 20.59
C ASP A 174 4.97 27.65 19.42
N GLY A 175 5.29 26.36 19.27
CA GLY A 175 6.06 25.84 18.14
C GLY A 175 5.39 26.12 16.78
N PRO A 176 6.16 26.13 15.68
CA PRO A 176 5.71 26.62 14.38
C PRO A 176 4.49 25.85 13.86
N LEU A 177 4.44 24.53 14.07
CA LEU A 177 3.32 23.72 13.61
C LEU A 177 2.04 23.97 14.42
N VAL A 178 2.15 24.15 15.74
CA VAL A 178 1.00 24.49 16.59
C VAL A 178 0.44 25.84 16.16
N MET A 179 1.31 26.83 15.96
CA MET A 179 0.92 28.17 15.54
C MET A 179 0.25 28.16 14.16
N LEU A 180 0.81 27.44 13.18
CA LEU A 180 0.17 27.25 11.88
C LEU A 180 -1.26 26.69 12.03
N LEU A 181 -1.43 25.59 12.76
CA LEU A 181 -2.74 24.93 12.90
C LEU A 181 -3.77 25.85 13.58
N LEU A 182 -3.37 26.60 14.60
CA LEU A 182 -4.24 27.57 15.27
C LEU A 182 -4.58 28.77 14.36
N GLU A 183 -3.59 29.34 13.68
CA GLU A 183 -3.80 30.47 12.75
C GLU A 183 -4.72 30.12 11.59
N ARG A 184 -4.57 28.92 11.00
CA ARG A 184 -5.43 28.47 9.90
C ARG A 184 -6.83 28.15 10.41
N SER A 185 -6.96 27.59 11.61
CA SER A 185 -8.26 27.36 12.27
C SER A 185 -9.03 28.66 12.54
N LEU A 186 -8.34 29.75 12.86
CA LEU A 186 -8.98 31.06 13.05
C LEU A 186 -9.58 31.63 11.77
N LYS A 187 -9.03 31.27 10.60
CA LYS A 187 -9.44 31.77 9.29
C LYS A 187 -10.45 30.85 8.60
N ASN A 188 -10.50 29.56 8.97
CA ASN A 188 -11.31 28.56 8.31
C ASN A 188 -12.01 27.62 9.30
N ILE A 189 -13.34 27.68 9.32
CA ILE A 189 -14.21 26.86 10.18
C ILE A 189 -14.02 25.36 9.94
N ARG A 190 -13.80 24.95 8.68
CA ARG A 190 -13.61 23.54 8.34
C ARG A 190 -12.31 23.01 8.93
N ILE A 191 -11.21 23.77 8.83
CA ILE A 191 -9.93 23.40 9.47
C ILE A 191 -10.10 23.31 10.99
N ALA A 192 -10.73 24.31 11.61
CA ALA A 192 -10.96 24.30 13.06
C ALA A 192 -11.76 23.07 13.51
N GLN A 193 -12.83 22.72 12.79
CA GLN A 193 -13.67 21.56 13.12
C GLN A 193 -12.90 20.25 12.93
N GLN A 194 -12.19 20.08 11.81
CA GLN A 194 -11.43 18.85 11.56
C GLN A 194 -10.27 18.69 12.55
N LEU A 195 -9.55 19.78 12.85
CA LEU A 195 -8.50 19.78 13.86
C LEU A 195 -9.05 19.35 15.23
N LEU A 196 -10.21 19.86 15.65
CA LEU A 196 -10.85 19.41 16.88
C LEU A 196 -11.05 17.90 16.89
N TRP A 197 -11.65 17.33 15.84
CA TRP A 197 -11.97 15.90 15.81
C TRP A 197 -10.72 15.01 15.75
N LEU A 198 -9.68 15.43 15.02
CA LEU A 198 -8.39 14.74 15.01
C LEU A 198 -7.70 14.78 16.38
N LEU A 199 -7.81 15.90 17.10
CA LEU A 199 -7.30 16.02 18.47
C LEU A 199 -8.11 15.18 19.46
N VAL A 200 -9.43 15.12 19.33
CA VAL A 200 -10.33 14.28 20.14
C VAL A 200 -10.00 12.80 19.95
N ASP A 201 -9.84 12.36 18.71
CA ASP A 201 -9.45 10.99 18.37
C ASP A 201 -8.09 10.61 18.96
N SER A 202 -7.14 11.54 18.96
CA SER A 202 -5.77 11.35 19.46
C SER A 202 -5.65 11.38 21.00
N GLN A 203 -6.72 11.66 21.75
CA GLN A 203 -6.67 11.74 23.23
C GLN A 203 -6.37 10.41 23.92
N ASN A 204 -6.48 9.28 23.22
CA ASN A 204 -6.17 7.96 23.78
C ASN A 204 -4.68 7.62 23.76
N ASP A 205 -3.84 8.49 23.18
CA ASP A 205 -2.40 8.32 23.20
C ASP A 205 -1.84 8.49 24.62
N ALA A 206 -1.35 7.42 25.22
CA ALA A 206 -0.89 7.43 26.61
C ALA A 206 0.26 8.43 26.88
N HIS A 207 1.09 8.71 25.87
CA HIS A 207 2.27 9.57 26.01
C HIS A 207 1.93 11.03 25.66
N TYR A 208 1.10 11.25 24.64
CA TYR A 208 0.85 12.58 24.09
C TYR A 208 -0.53 13.17 24.42
N ARG A 209 -1.39 12.46 25.17
CA ARG A 209 -2.72 12.96 25.59
C ARG A 209 -2.67 14.36 26.20
N SER A 210 -1.73 14.61 27.13
CA SER A 210 -1.59 15.93 27.76
C SER A 210 -1.26 17.01 26.72
N TRP A 211 -0.43 16.68 25.73
CA TRP A 211 -0.04 17.58 24.65
C TRP A 211 -1.24 17.94 23.77
N PHE A 212 -1.95 16.93 23.26
CA PHE A 212 -3.14 17.14 22.43
C PHE A 212 -4.25 17.90 23.17
N SER A 213 -4.44 17.62 24.46
CA SER A 213 -5.38 18.36 25.33
C SER A 213 -5.06 19.86 25.40
N LYS A 214 -3.77 20.24 25.47
CA LYS A 214 -3.36 21.65 25.48
C LYS A 214 -3.65 22.35 24.16
N VAL A 215 -3.33 21.72 23.04
CA VAL A 215 -3.63 22.26 21.70
C VAL A 215 -5.14 22.38 21.48
N GLN A 216 -5.93 21.40 21.93
CA GLN A 216 -7.39 21.44 21.88
C GLN A 216 -7.97 22.58 22.73
N ALA A 217 -7.41 22.81 23.93
CA ALA A 217 -7.80 23.92 24.78
C ALA A 217 -7.48 25.27 24.12
N ALA A 218 -6.29 25.42 23.51
CA ALA A 218 -5.91 26.60 22.76
C ALA A 218 -6.85 26.85 21.57
N LEU A 219 -7.17 25.82 20.79
CA LEU A 219 -8.15 25.89 19.70
C LEU A 219 -9.51 26.38 20.21
N SER A 220 -10.01 25.79 21.30
CA SER A 220 -11.31 26.13 21.89
C SER A 220 -11.35 27.56 22.45
N TYR A 221 -10.20 28.06 22.92
CA TYR A 221 -10.07 29.43 23.38
C TYR A 221 -10.06 30.41 22.20
N CYS A 222 -9.30 30.11 21.15
CA CYS A 222 -9.07 30.99 20.01
C CYS A 222 -10.24 31.03 19.01
N CYS A 223 -10.98 29.93 18.82
CA CYS A 223 -11.99 29.81 17.74
C CYS A 223 -13.23 30.70 17.90
N GLY A 224 -13.35 31.42 19.02
CA GLY A 224 -14.44 32.34 19.30
C GLY A 224 -15.70 31.66 19.87
N LYS A 225 -16.54 32.43 20.55
CA LYS A 225 -17.69 31.92 21.32
C LYS A 225 -18.69 31.13 20.46
N ALA A 226 -19.04 31.63 19.28
CA ALA A 226 -20.05 31.03 18.44
C ALA A 226 -19.62 29.65 17.90
N LEU A 227 -18.40 29.57 17.36
CA LEU A 227 -17.85 28.31 16.87
C LEU A 227 -17.63 27.32 18.03
N ARG A 228 -17.09 27.77 19.17
CA ARG A 228 -16.95 26.92 20.36
C ARG A 228 -18.28 26.27 20.77
N GLN A 229 -19.35 27.05 20.87
CA GLN A 229 -20.69 26.55 21.23
C GLN A 229 -21.26 25.59 20.18
N GLU A 230 -20.93 25.77 18.90
CA GLU A 230 -21.31 24.83 17.84
C GLU A 230 -20.53 23.52 17.97
N LEU A 231 -19.22 23.58 18.20
CA LEU A 231 -18.39 22.39 18.40
C LEU A 231 -18.79 21.61 19.67
N GLU A 232 -19.12 22.29 20.76
CA GLU A 232 -19.64 21.67 21.99
C GLU A 232 -20.95 20.92 21.74
N ARG A 233 -21.89 21.53 20.97
CA ARG A 233 -23.14 20.87 20.55
C ARG A 233 -22.87 19.65 19.68
N GLN A 234 -21.92 19.75 18.75
CA GLN A 234 -21.51 18.62 17.90
C GLN A 234 -20.97 17.46 18.74
N VAL A 235 -20.06 17.73 19.68
CA VAL A 235 -19.52 16.72 20.59
C VAL A 235 -20.64 16.05 21.40
N CYS A 236 -21.60 16.82 21.89
CA CYS A 236 -22.76 16.27 22.60
C CYS A 236 -23.61 15.34 21.70
N LEU A 237 -23.91 15.76 20.46
CA LEU A 237 -24.66 14.94 19.51
C LEU A 237 -23.92 13.63 19.19
N VAL A 238 -22.61 13.68 18.93
CA VAL A 238 -21.80 12.50 18.63
C VAL A 238 -21.78 11.53 19.81
N ASN A 239 -21.52 12.02 21.02
CA ASN A 239 -21.54 11.19 22.22
C ASN A 239 -22.89 10.47 22.40
N LEU A 240 -23.98 11.16 22.09
CA LEU A 240 -25.31 10.57 22.13
C LEU A 240 -25.52 9.49 21.06
N LEU A 241 -25.11 9.73 19.82
CA LEU A 241 -25.17 8.74 18.73
C LEU A 241 -24.37 7.48 19.10
N THR A 242 -23.16 7.67 19.60
CA THR A 242 -22.28 6.59 20.05
C THR A 242 -22.91 5.79 21.19
N GLN A 243 -23.51 6.44 22.20
CA GLN A 243 -24.18 5.75 23.31
C GLN A 243 -25.35 4.87 22.82
N VAL A 244 -26.14 5.38 21.86
CA VAL A 244 -27.24 4.61 21.27
C VAL A 244 -26.70 3.45 20.43
N ALA A 245 -25.67 3.68 19.62
CA ALA A 245 -25.03 2.64 18.81
C ALA A 245 -24.45 1.51 19.69
N GLU A 246 -23.74 1.87 20.76
CA GLU A 246 -23.16 0.92 21.71
C GLU A 246 -24.24 0.10 22.43
N SER A 247 -25.35 0.75 22.83
CA SER A 247 -26.50 0.07 23.45
C SER A 247 -27.13 -0.96 22.50
N VAL A 248 -27.21 -0.65 21.20
CA VAL A 248 -27.72 -1.58 20.19
C VAL A 248 -26.73 -2.71 19.91
N ARG A 249 -25.42 -2.42 19.86
CA ARG A 249 -24.37 -3.40 19.62
C ARG A 249 -24.32 -4.47 20.70
N THR A 250 -24.32 -4.04 21.96
CA THR A 250 -24.19 -4.89 23.16
C THR A 250 -25.47 -5.65 23.50
N ALA A 251 -26.63 -5.20 23.01
CA ALA A 251 -27.88 -5.92 23.18
C ALA A 251 -27.89 -7.25 22.42
N ASP A 252 -28.57 -8.24 23.01
CA ASP A 252 -28.86 -9.52 22.38
C ASP A 252 -29.51 -9.33 21.01
N LYS A 253 -29.11 -10.15 20.03
CA LYS A 253 -29.57 -10.04 18.63
C LYS A 253 -31.10 -9.89 18.49
N ASN A 254 -31.87 -10.62 19.31
CA ASN A 254 -33.34 -10.59 19.27
C ASN A 254 -33.94 -9.34 19.93
N GLN A 255 -33.20 -8.66 20.81
CA GLN A 255 -33.65 -7.47 21.53
C GLN A 255 -33.19 -6.16 20.89
N ARG A 256 -32.22 -6.19 19.97
CA ARG A 256 -31.66 -4.99 19.29
C ARG A 256 -32.72 -4.04 18.75
N LYS A 257 -33.79 -4.57 18.14
CA LYS A 257 -34.90 -3.76 17.60
C LYS A 257 -35.67 -3.03 18.71
N ASN A 258 -35.93 -3.69 19.83
CA ASN A 258 -36.61 -3.09 20.98
C ASN A 258 -35.73 -2.01 21.63
N VAL A 259 -34.44 -2.31 21.79
CA VAL A 259 -33.45 -1.36 22.31
C VAL A 259 -33.36 -0.12 21.41
N LEU A 260 -33.18 -0.29 20.10
CA LEU A 260 -33.14 0.82 19.16
C LEU A 260 -34.41 1.68 19.26
N THR A 261 -35.59 1.07 19.32
CA THR A 261 -36.88 1.79 19.39
C THR A 261 -37.00 2.64 20.66
N ARG A 262 -36.45 2.16 21.78
CA ARG A 262 -36.42 2.90 23.05
C ARG A 262 -35.36 4.00 23.04
N GLU A 263 -34.13 3.67 22.65
CA GLU A 263 -32.96 4.54 22.77
C GLU A 263 -32.96 5.68 21.73
N LYS A 264 -33.54 5.47 20.54
CA LYS A 264 -33.57 6.51 19.47
C LYS A 264 -34.26 7.79 19.93
N ARG A 265 -35.22 7.72 20.87
CA ARG A 265 -35.91 8.89 21.44
C ARG A 265 -34.96 9.87 22.12
N LYS A 266 -33.81 9.38 22.63
CA LYS A 266 -32.79 10.25 23.20
C LYS A 266 -32.21 11.19 22.14
N ILE A 267 -31.97 10.68 20.92
CA ILE A 267 -31.47 11.45 19.77
C ILE A 267 -32.49 12.52 19.37
N GLU A 268 -33.77 12.18 19.31
CA GLU A 268 -34.85 13.15 19.07
C GLU A 268 -34.90 14.23 20.17
N GLY A 269 -34.72 13.82 21.43
CA GLY A 269 -34.63 14.72 22.59
C GLY A 269 -33.57 15.80 22.44
N PHE A 270 -32.44 15.53 21.77
CA PHE A 270 -31.39 16.52 21.52
C PHE A 270 -31.88 17.73 20.70
N PHE A 271 -32.81 17.52 19.77
CA PHE A 271 -33.34 18.57 18.89
C PHE A 271 -34.59 19.27 19.45
N THR A 272 -35.00 18.94 20.69
CA THR A 272 -36.12 19.63 21.35
C THR A 272 -35.80 21.12 21.54
N ASN A 273 -36.83 21.95 21.65
CA ASN A 273 -36.70 23.41 21.78
C ASN A 273 -36.06 24.13 20.59
N GLY A 274 -36.07 23.52 19.39
CA GLY A 274 -35.58 24.15 18.16
C GLY A 274 -34.04 24.19 18.05
N VAL A 275 -33.33 23.35 18.80
CA VAL A 275 -31.87 23.21 18.69
C VAL A 275 -31.52 22.68 17.30
N SER A 276 -30.58 23.33 16.63
CA SER A 276 -29.93 22.83 15.42
C SER A 276 -28.47 22.48 15.69
N CYS A 277 -27.87 21.62 14.88
CA CYS A 277 -26.47 21.24 15.00
C CYS A 277 -25.87 20.97 13.62
N ARG A 278 -24.64 21.41 13.39
CA ARG A 278 -23.87 21.03 12.21
C ARG A 278 -23.39 19.60 12.35
N LEU A 279 -23.23 18.87 11.24
CA LEU A 279 -22.70 17.51 11.31
C LEU A 279 -21.16 17.52 11.36
N PRO A 280 -20.53 16.65 12.16
CA PRO A 280 -19.07 16.49 12.19
C PRO A 280 -18.46 16.14 10.83
N LEU A 281 -19.20 15.34 10.04
CA LEU A 281 -18.76 14.92 8.72
C LEU A 281 -18.72 16.09 7.72
N ASP A 282 -19.56 17.11 7.88
CA ASP A 282 -19.58 18.27 6.98
C ASP A 282 -20.02 19.54 7.72
N PRO A 283 -19.12 20.53 7.90
CA PRO A 283 -19.48 21.78 8.54
C PRO A 283 -20.58 22.53 7.79
N ALA A 284 -20.74 22.32 6.47
CA ALA A 284 -21.78 23.01 5.71
C ALA A 284 -23.19 22.50 6.03
N VAL A 285 -23.30 21.26 6.49
CA VAL A 285 -24.59 20.59 6.72
C VAL A 285 -25.11 20.94 8.11
N LEU A 286 -26.22 21.68 8.17
CA LEU A 286 -26.95 22.01 9.39
C LEU A 286 -28.22 21.16 9.49
N VAL A 287 -28.41 20.47 10.62
CA VAL A 287 -29.57 19.59 10.84
C VAL A 287 -30.44 20.09 11.99
N LYS A 288 -31.74 19.83 11.91
CA LYS A 288 -32.76 20.29 12.87
C LYS A 288 -33.57 19.17 13.54
N GLY A 289 -33.26 17.92 13.23
CA GLY A 289 -34.02 16.77 13.74
C GLY A 289 -33.59 15.45 13.10
N VAL A 290 -34.30 14.38 13.45
CA VAL A 290 -34.05 13.00 12.97
C VAL A 290 -35.33 12.36 12.48
N LYS A 291 -35.25 11.61 11.38
CA LYS A 291 -36.35 10.79 10.86
C LYS A 291 -36.39 9.44 11.59
N MET A 292 -37.29 9.35 12.55
CA MET A 292 -37.35 8.22 13.48
C MET A 292 -37.74 6.89 12.83
N ASP A 293 -38.55 6.92 11.78
CA ASP A 293 -39.07 5.70 11.14
C ASP A 293 -38.05 4.98 10.27
N VAL A 294 -37.03 5.70 9.79
CA VAL A 294 -35.97 5.16 8.92
C VAL A 294 -34.69 4.81 9.68
N CYS A 295 -34.60 5.16 10.97
CA CYS A 295 -33.49 4.77 11.82
C CYS A 295 -33.43 3.23 11.94
N LYS A 296 -32.25 2.67 11.70
CA LYS A 296 -32.04 1.21 11.61
C LYS A 296 -30.68 0.82 12.18
N PHE A 297 -30.48 -0.46 12.43
CA PHE A 297 -29.14 -1.03 12.57
C PHE A 297 -28.87 -1.93 11.36
N TYR A 298 -27.62 -2.02 10.94
CA TYR A 298 -27.22 -2.91 9.85
C TYR A 298 -26.97 -4.32 10.41
N ASN A 299 -27.33 -5.35 9.66
CA ASN A 299 -27.13 -6.74 10.07
C ASN A 299 -25.68 -7.18 9.84
N SER A 300 -24.74 -6.65 10.63
CA SER A 300 -23.33 -7.06 10.67
C SER A 300 -22.94 -7.51 12.09
N ASN A 301 -21.69 -7.96 12.25
CA ASN A 301 -21.17 -8.34 13.57
C ASN A 301 -21.22 -7.20 14.58
N THR A 302 -20.85 -5.98 14.17
CA THR A 302 -20.84 -4.78 15.02
C THR A 302 -22.17 -4.02 15.05
N ALA A 303 -23.14 -4.42 14.22
CA ALA A 303 -24.49 -3.86 14.16
C ALA A 303 -24.55 -2.33 14.19
N PRO A 304 -23.88 -1.64 13.24
CA PRO A 304 -23.76 -0.19 13.28
C PRO A 304 -25.12 0.49 13.10
N LEU A 305 -25.25 1.69 13.66
CA LEU A 305 -26.49 2.46 13.72
C LEU A 305 -26.60 3.39 12.50
N GLY A 306 -27.65 3.23 11.70
CA GLY A 306 -28.02 4.17 10.64
C GLY A 306 -29.03 5.20 11.13
N VAL A 307 -28.69 6.49 10.99
CA VAL A 307 -29.52 7.64 11.39
C VAL A 307 -29.69 8.57 10.20
N THR A 308 -30.93 9.01 9.94
CA THR A 308 -31.23 10.00 8.90
C THR A 308 -31.67 11.30 9.55
N PHE A 309 -30.91 12.36 9.32
CA PHE A 309 -31.16 13.70 9.84
C PHE A 309 -31.97 14.54 8.87
N VAL A 310 -32.85 15.37 9.43
CA VAL A 310 -33.63 16.36 8.68
C VAL A 310 -32.74 17.57 8.42
N ASN A 311 -32.54 17.88 7.14
CA ASN A 311 -31.77 19.05 6.73
C ASN A 311 -32.49 20.34 7.14
N MET A 312 -31.75 21.33 7.62
CA MET A 312 -32.31 22.64 7.92
C MET A 312 -32.68 23.37 6.61
N ASP A 313 -31.84 23.26 5.58
CA ASP A 313 -32.08 23.81 4.25
C ASP A 313 -33.31 23.13 3.61
N PRO A 314 -34.40 23.88 3.32
CA PRO A 314 -35.59 23.33 2.68
C PRO A 314 -35.36 22.76 1.28
N LEU A 315 -34.31 23.18 0.58
CA LEU A 315 -33.91 22.66 -0.74
C LEU A 315 -32.94 21.47 -0.62
N GLY A 316 -32.36 21.28 0.57
CA GLY A 316 -31.43 20.21 0.86
C GLY A 316 -32.12 18.86 1.07
N ARG A 317 -31.50 17.79 0.61
CA ARG A 317 -31.93 16.42 0.94
C ARG A 317 -31.59 16.09 2.39
N ASP A 318 -32.36 15.19 2.98
CA ASP A 318 -32.02 14.60 4.28
C ASP A 318 -30.68 13.87 4.21
N ILE A 319 -29.96 13.85 5.32
CA ILE A 319 -28.59 13.37 5.38
C ILE A 319 -28.55 12.09 6.22
N SER A 320 -28.05 11.00 5.64
CA SER A 320 -27.94 9.72 6.34
C SER A 320 -26.51 9.46 6.75
N VAL A 321 -26.33 9.05 8.00
CA VAL A 321 -25.04 8.77 8.64
C VAL A 321 -25.10 7.40 9.30
N ILE A 322 -24.00 6.67 9.21
CA ILE A 322 -23.76 5.42 9.95
C ILE A 322 -22.84 5.74 11.12
N CYS A 323 -23.30 5.47 12.35
CA CYS A 323 -22.47 5.47 13.54
C CYS A 323 -21.98 4.03 13.80
N LYS A 324 -20.67 3.83 13.75
CA LYS A 324 -20.01 2.56 14.06
C LYS A 324 -19.41 2.62 15.47
N THR A 325 -19.50 1.50 16.19
CA THR A 325 -18.90 1.28 17.52
C THR A 325 -18.31 -0.13 17.55
N GLY A 326 -17.13 -0.29 18.14
CA GLY A 326 -16.34 -1.52 18.10
C GLY A 326 -15.45 -1.68 16.86
N ASP A 327 -15.34 -0.64 16.01
CA ASP A 327 -14.53 -0.64 14.78
C ASP A 327 -13.60 0.60 14.77
N ASN A 328 -12.30 0.42 14.52
CA ASN A 328 -11.34 1.53 14.43
C ASN A 328 -11.40 2.23 13.07
N LEU A 329 -12.06 3.39 13.01
CA LEU A 329 -12.25 4.14 11.75
C LEU A 329 -11.05 4.97 11.29
N ARG A 330 -9.96 5.05 12.07
CA ARG A 330 -8.74 5.79 11.68
C ARG A 330 -8.14 5.20 10.40
N GLN A 331 -8.26 3.88 10.23
CA GLN A 331 -7.83 3.18 9.02
C GLN A 331 -8.65 3.61 7.80
N ASP A 332 -9.98 3.59 7.88
CA ASP A 332 -10.85 4.06 6.80
C ASP A 332 -10.58 5.51 6.44
N MET A 333 -10.38 6.38 7.45
CA MET A 333 -10.01 7.78 7.24
C MET A 333 -8.72 7.91 6.42
N LEU A 334 -7.67 7.18 6.79
CA LEU A 334 -6.39 7.23 6.10
C LEU A 334 -6.51 6.71 4.66
N VAL A 335 -7.19 5.58 4.44
CA VAL A 335 -7.40 5.05 3.10
C VAL A 335 -8.16 6.04 2.23
N LEU A 336 -9.27 6.59 2.73
CA LEU A 336 -10.08 7.57 1.99
C LEU A 336 -9.31 8.87 1.74
N GLN A 337 -8.45 9.29 2.68
CA GLN A 337 -7.55 10.43 2.49
C GLN A 337 -6.57 10.16 1.35
N ILE A 338 -5.88 9.02 1.35
CA ILE A 338 -4.91 8.69 0.29
C ILE A 338 -5.61 8.53 -1.06
N VAL A 339 -6.80 7.93 -1.12
CA VAL A 339 -7.58 7.83 -2.36
C VAL A 339 -7.97 9.22 -2.90
N ARG A 340 -8.34 10.18 -2.04
CA ARG A 340 -8.58 11.57 -2.47
C ARG A 340 -7.30 12.23 -3.00
N VAL A 341 -6.15 11.95 -2.39
CA VAL A 341 -4.85 12.43 -2.89
C VAL A 341 -4.52 11.82 -4.25
N MET A 342 -4.75 10.51 -4.43
CA MET A 342 -4.59 9.83 -5.73
C MET A 342 -5.48 10.44 -6.80
N ASP A 343 -6.76 10.69 -6.48
CA ASP A 343 -7.72 11.30 -7.40
C ASP A 343 -7.28 12.70 -7.85
N ARG A 344 -6.78 13.53 -6.93
CA ARG A 344 -6.21 14.83 -7.30
C ARG A 344 -4.96 14.73 -8.16
N VAL A 345 -4.09 13.76 -7.91
CA VAL A 345 -2.92 13.52 -8.78
C VAL A 345 -3.39 13.16 -10.19
N TRP A 346 -4.36 12.26 -10.33
CA TRP A 346 -4.92 11.91 -11.64
C TRP A 346 -5.59 13.10 -12.33
N LEU A 347 -6.43 13.87 -11.63
CA LEU A 347 -7.09 15.06 -12.18
C LEU A 347 -6.08 16.11 -12.66
N ARG A 348 -4.98 16.34 -11.92
CA ARG A 348 -3.90 17.27 -12.33
C ARG A 348 -3.17 16.79 -13.59
N GLU A 349 -3.13 15.48 -13.84
CA GLU A 349 -2.59 14.91 -15.08
C GLU A 349 -3.63 14.79 -16.21
N GLY A 350 -4.85 15.33 -16.02
CA GLY A 350 -5.93 15.26 -17.01
C GLY A 350 -6.65 13.91 -17.06
N LEU A 351 -6.45 13.07 -16.03
CA LEU A 351 -7.02 11.74 -15.92
C LEU A 351 -8.17 11.74 -14.90
N ASP A 352 -9.40 11.93 -15.36
CA ASP A 352 -10.58 11.82 -14.51
C ASP A 352 -11.01 10.35 -14.35
N MET A 353 -10.66 9.76 -13.21
CA MET A 353 -10.99 8.37 -12.88
C MET A 353 -12.40 8.20 -12.32
N ARG A 354 -13.22 9.25 -12.26
CA ARG A 354 -14.62 9.20 -11.78
C ARG A 354 -14.75 8.63 -10.37
N MET A 355 -13.75 8.90 -9.51
CA MET A 355 -13.67 8.36 -8.17
C MET A 355 -14.82 8.88 -7.30
N VAL A 356 -15.44 7.96 -6.56
CA VAL A 356 -16.38 8.31 -5.49
C VAL A 356 -15.71 7.99 -4.17
N THR A 357 -15.48 9.03 -3.37
CA THR A 357 -15.08 8.91 -1.97
C THR A 357 -16.23 9.40 -1.08
N TYR A 358 -16.25 8.95 0.17
CA TYR A 358 -17.25 9.32 1.15
C TYR A 358 -16.55 9.80 2.42
N ARG A 359 -17.26 10.56 3.25
CA ARG A 359 -16.69 11.08 4.49
C ARG A 359 -16.72 10.03 5.59
N CYS A 360 -15.60 9.92 6.28
CA CYS A 360 -15.41 9.04 7.42
C CYS A 360 -14.69 9.86 8.49
N LEU A 361 -15.15 9.74 9.73
CA LEU A 361 -14.59 10.46 10.87
C LEU A 361 -14.54 9.55 12.09
N SER A 362 -13.33 9.30 12.59
CA SER A 362 -13.11 8.71 13.90
C SER A 362 -13.46 9.74 14.97
N THR A 363 -14.25 9.34 15.95
CA THR A 363 -14.69 10.22 17.04
C THR A 363 -14.21 9.73 18.40
N GLY A 364 -13.21 8.84 18.41
CA GLY A 364 -12.63 8.24 19.59
C GLY A 364 -12.21 6.78 19.34
N PRO A 365 -11.82 6.05 20.40
CA PRO A 365 -11.34 4.69 20.26
C PRO A 365 -12.46 3.76 19.82
N ASP A 366 -12.22 3.01 18.74
CA ASP A 366 -13.13 2.04 18.14
C ASP A 366 -14.54 2.59 17.85
N GLN A 367 -14.65 3.88 17.49
CA GLN A 367 -15.93 4.51 17.21
C GLN A 367 -15.82 5.64 16.16
N GLY A 368 -16.91 5.86 15.44
CA GLY A 368 -17.05 7.07 14.64
C GLY A 368 -18.21 7.05 13.67
N LEU A 369 -18.15 7.97 12.70
CA LEU A 369 -19.23 8.27 11.77
C LEU A 369 -18.79 8.03 10.33
N VAL A 370 -19.69 7.50 9.52
CA VAL A 370 -19.51 7.24 8.10
C VAL A 370 -20.69 7.81 7.32
N GLU A 371 -20.42 8.54 6.26
CA GLU A 371 -21.43 9.05 5.34
C GLU A 371 -22.14 7.91 4.58
N VAL A 372 -23.46 7.98 4.46
CA VAL A 372 -24.21 7.10 3.56
C VAL A 372 -24.24 7.73 2.17
N VAL A 373 -23.58 7.09 1.20
CA VAL A 373 -23.65 7.50 -0.21
C VAL A 373 -25.05 7.25 -0.74
N PRO A 374 -25.78 8.28 -1.21
CA PRO A 374 -27.13 8.12 -1.73
C PRO A 374 -27.17 7.21 -2.96
N GLU A 375 -28.26 6.45 -3.08
CA GLU A 375 -28.57 5.57 -4.23
C GLU A 375 -27.56 4.44 -4.47
N ALA A 376 -26.52 4.31 -3.65
CA ALA A 376 -25.52 3.26 -3.79
C ALA A 376 -26.02 1.92 -3.25
N VAL A 377 -25.70 0.84 -3.95
CA VAL A 377 -26.05 -0.54 -3.60
C VAL A 377 -24.81 -1.42 -3.67
N THR A 378 -24.66 -2.38 -2.75
CA THR A 378 -23.53 -3.32 -2.80
C THR A 378 -23.66 -4.27 -3.99
N LEU A 379 -22.54 -4.65 -4.60
CA LEU A 379 -22.51 -5.64 -5.68
C LEU A 379 -23.12 -6.97 -5.22
N GLY A 380 -22.83 -7.38 -3.98
CA GLY A 380 -23.40 -8.58 -3.38
C GLY A 380 -24.93 -8.54 -3.31
N LYS A 381 -25.52 -7.39 -2.97
CA LYS A 381 -26.98 -7.22 -2.97
C LYS A 381 -27.57 -7.26 -4.38
N ILE A 382 -26.92 -6.65 -5.38
CA ILE A 382 -27.35 -6.72 -6.79
C ILE A 382 -27.38 -8.17 -7.28
N GLN A 383 -26.35 -8.95 -6.95
CA GLN A 383 -26.30 -10.38 -7.32
C GLN A 383 -27.37 -11.21 -6.58
N GLN A 384 -27.66 -10.91 -5.31
CA GLN A 384 -28.68 -11.60 -4.53
C GLN A 384 -30.11 -11.40 -5.06
N GLU A 385 -30.40 -10.29 -5.77
CA GLU A 385 -31.71 -10.06 -6.42
C GLU A 385 -32.07 -11.16 -7.42
N TRP A 386 -31.08 -11.90 -7.92
CA TRP A 386 -31.25 -13.01 -8.89
C TRP A 386 -31.08 -14.40 -8.25
N GLY A 387 -31.24 -14.50 -6.93
CA GLY A 387 -31.23 -15.75 -6.16
C GLY A 387 -29.84 -16.30 -5.84
N LEU A 388 -29.78 -17.52 -5.26
CA LEU A 388 -28.53 -18.16 -4.82
C LEU A 388 -27.48 -18.36 -5.94
N GLY A 389 -27.91 -18.39 -7.21
CA GLY A 389 -27.04 -18.52 -8.38
C GLY A 389 -26.60 -17.18 -9.00
N GLY A 390 -27.08 -16.03 -8.52
CA GLY A 390 -26.81 -14.72 -9.12
C GLY A 390 -25.32 -14.34 -9.11
N THR A 391 -24.54 -14.81 -8.13
CA THR A 391 -23.08 -14.63 -8.07
C THR A 391 -22.30 -15.40 -9.15
N LEU A 392 -22.94 -16.38 -9.81
CA LEU A 392 -22.34 -17.17 -10.89
C LEU A 392 -22.71 -16.65 -12.27
N ARG A 393 -23.72 -15.77 -12.37
CA ARG A 393 -24.16 -15.15 -13.62
C ARG A 393 -23.22 -14.03 -14.03
N GLU A 394 -23.05 -13.84 -15.33
CA GLU A 394 -22.20 -12.78 -15.90
C GLU A 394 -23.02 -11.61 -16.44
N ASP A 395 -24.36 -11.74 -16.49
CA ASP A 395 -25.30 -10.76 -17.04
C ASP A 395 -26.03 -9.92 -15.95
N THR A 396 -25.72 -10.10 -14.67
CA THR A 396 -26.45 -9.43 -13.57
C THR A 396 -26.22 -7.93 -13.57
N LEU A 397 -24.95 -7.49 -13.69
CA LEU A 397 -24.60 -6.07 -13.80
C LEU A 397 -25.27 -5.41 -15.00
N GLU A 398 -25.18 -6.03 -16.18
CA GLU A 398 -25.80 -5.54 -17.42
C GLU A 398 -27.31 -5.29 -17.22
N LYS A 399 -28.02 -6.28 -16.69
CA LYS A 399 -29.47 -6.17 -16.41
C LYS A 399 -29.78 -5.08 -15.39
N TRP A 400 -29.01 -5.00 -14.30
CA TRP A 400 -29.22 -3.98 -13.28
C TRP A 400 -29.04 -2.58 -13.86
N PHE A 401 -28.00 -2.34 -14.66
CA PHE A 401 -27.79 -1.03 -15.28
C PHE A 401 -28.86 -0.68 -16.32
N HIS A 402 -29.41 -1.64 -17.08
CA HIS A 402 -30.56 -1.40 -17.95
C HIS A 402 -31.87 -1.09 -17.19
N MET A 403 -32.00 -1.56 -15.94
CA MET A 403 -33.16 -1.18 -15.12
C MET A 403 -33.15 0.31 -14.78
N TRP A 404 -31.98 0.90 -14.58
CA TRP A 404 -31.82 2.30 -14.19
C TRP A 404 -31.64 3.26 -15.37
N ASN A 405 -30.99 2.82 -16.44
CA ASN A 405 -30.64 3.65 -17.59
C ASN A 405 -31.49 3.22 -18.78
N LYS A 406 -32.54 4.00 -19.08
CA LYS A 406 -33.56 3.66 -20.08
C LYS A 406 -33.18 4.06 -21.50
N THR A 407 -32.35 5.08 -21.64
CA THR A 407 -31.82 5.52 -22.93
C THR A 407 -30.46 4.86 -23.19
N GLU A 408 -30.13 4.68 -24.46
CA GLU A 408 -28.82 4.17 -24.87
C GLU A 408 -27.69 5.09 -24.41
N GLU A 409 -27.91 6.41 -24.47
CA GLU A 409 -26.96 7.43 -24.00
C GLU A 409 -26.68 7.33 -22.50
N ASP A 410 -27.72 7.22 -21.66
CA ASP A 410 -27.56 7.07 -20.21
C ASP A 410 -26.82 5.77 -19.86
N TYR A 411 -27.15 4.68 -20.57
CA TYR A 411 -26.53 3.38 -20.34
C TYR A 411 -25.05 3.41 -20.73
N GLU A 412 -24.72 3.99 -21.88
CA GLU A 412 -23.33 4.18 -22.32
C GLU A 412 -22.56 5.05 -21.33
N GLY A 413 -23.16 6.15 -20.86
CA GLY A 413 -22.59 6.98 -19.79
C GLY A 413 -22.28 6.19 -18.52
N ALA A 414 -23.18 5.27 -18.13
CA ALA A 414 -22.96 4.39 -16.98
C ALA A 414 -21.82 3.39 -17.21
N VAL A 415 -21.71 2.79 -18.40
CA VAL A 415 -20.60 1.90 -18.76
C VAL A 415 -19.26 2.64 -18.69
N ILE A 416 -19.18 3.86 -19.20
CA ILE A 416 -17.94 4.67 -19.17
C ILE A 416 -17.59 5.07 -17.73
N ASN A 417 -18.56 5.53 -16.92
CA ASN A 417 -18.32 5.83 -15.50
C ASN A 417 -17.83 4.59 -14.73
N PHE A 418 -18.40 3.42 -15.02
CA PHE A 418 -17.97 2.16 -14.43
C PHE A 418 -16.53 1.83 -14.82
N LEU A 419 -16.20 1.94 -16.11
CA LEU A 419 -14.87 1.66 -16.64
C LEU A 419 -13.80 2.51 -15.93
N HIS A 420 -14.02 3.82 -15.84
CA HIS A 420 -13.08 4.76 -15.19
C HIS A 420 -12.95 4.51 -13.68
N SER A 421 -14.08 4.45 -12.96
CA SER A 421 -14.05 4.27 -11.50
C SER A 421 -13.55 2.90 -11.08
N CYS A 422 -13.85 1.85 -11.84
CA CYS A 422 -13.30 0.52 -11.63
C CYS A 422 -11.78 0.50 -11.83
N ALA A 423 -11.27 1.15 -12.89
CA ALA A 423 -9.82 1.25 -13.12
C ALA A 423 -9.11 1.98 -11.96
N GLY A 424 -9.67 3.10 -11.50
CA GLY A 424 -9.10 3.88 -10.39
C GLY A 424 -9.05 3.08 -9.08
N TRP A 425 -10.13 2.36 -8.75
CA TRP A 425 -10.16 1.50 -7.57
C TRP A 425 -9.28 0.24 -7.71
N CYS A 426 -9.10 -0.33 -8.91
CA CYS A 426 -8.13 -1.41 -9.13
C CYS A 426 -6.71 -0.95 -8.79
N VAL A 427 -6.32 0.25 -9.25
CA VAL A 427 -5.00 0.84 -8.94
C VAL A 427 -4.86 1.18 -7.45
N ALA A 428 -5.85 1.86 -6.86
CA ALA A 428 -5.79 2.27 -5.46
C ALA A 428 -5.74 1.07 -4.50
N THR A 429 -6.60 0.06 -4.71
CA THR A 429 -6.62 -1.14 -3.87
C THR A 429 -5.35 -1.98 -4.01
N PHE A 430 -4.77 -2.05 -5.21
CA PHE A 430 -3.49 -2.71 -5.46
C PHE A 430 -2.35 -2.02 -4.71
N ILE A 431 -2.18 -0.70 -4.88
CA ILE A 431 -1.09 0.07 -4.26
C ILE A 431 -1.13 -0.07 -2.74
N LEU A 432 -2.32 0.12 -2.13
CA LEU A 432 -2.50 0.07 -0.68
C LEU A 432 -2.59 -1.36 -0.11
N GLY A 433 -2.68 -2.38 -0.97
CA GLY A 433 -2.85 -3.77 -0.53
C GLY A 433 -4.11 -4.00 0.29
N ILE A 434 -5.22 -3.40 -0.14
CA ILE A 434 -6.51 -3.53 0.55
C ILE A 434 -6.99 -4.98 0.39
N CYS A 435 -7.05 -5.70 1.50
CA CYS A 435 -7.40 -7.11 1.55
C CYS A 435 -8.90 -7.31 1.86
N ASP A 436 -9.33 -8.58 1.93
CA ASP A 436 -10.71 -8.97 2.29
C ASP A 436 -11.75 -8.24 1.47
N ARG A 437 -11.45 -8.09 0.17
CA ARG A 437 -12.38 -7.51 -0.78
C ARG A 437 -13.38 -8.60 -1.14
N HIS A 438 -14.65 -8.26 -1.05
CA HIS A 438 -15.75 -9.10 -1.51
C HIS A 438 -16.88 -8.25 -2.05
N ASN A 439 -17.87 -8.88 -2.69
CA ASN A 439 -18.91 -8.17 -3.41
C ASN A 439 -19.77 -7.28 -2.47
N ASP A 440 -19.85 -7.56 -1.17
CA ASP A 440 -20.49 -6.63 -0.22
C ASP A 440 -19.66 -5.39 0.15
N ASN A 441 -18.34 -5.40 -0.13
CA ASN A 441 -17.43 -4.26 0.10
C ASN A 441 -17.24 -3.40 -1.16
N ILE A 442 -17.94 -3.72 -2.24
CA ILE A 442 -17.96 -2.95 -3.49
C ILE A 442 -19.38 -2.42 -3.67
N MET A 443 -19.51 -1.11 -3.83
CA MET A 443 -20.77 -0.43 -4.06
C MET A 443 -20.83 0.16 -5.46
N LEU A 444 -22.03 0.19 -6.03
CA LEU A 444 -22.32 0.75 -7.34
C LEU A 444 -23.42 1.81 -7.22
N LYS A 445 -23.31 2.87 -8.02
CA LYS A 445 -24.36 3.87 -8.22
C LYS A 445 -25.08 3.62 -9.55
N PRO A 446 -26.37 3.98 -9.69
CA PRO A 446 -27.13 3.83 -10.94
C PRO A 446 -26.46 4.45 -12.17
N ARG A 447 -25.72 5.55 -11.97
CA ARG A 447 -24.95 6.26 -13.02
C ARG A 447 -23.62 5.59 -13.41
N GLY A 448 -23.32 4.40 -12.92
CA GLY A 448 -22.13 3.63 -13.31
C GLY A 448 -20.95 3.68 -12.34
N HIS A 449 -20.91 4.62 -11.39
CA HIS A 449 -19.75 4.73 -10.49
C HIS A 449 -19.60 3.54 -9.56
N VAL A 450 -18.39 3.00 -9.47
CA VAL A 450 -17.96 1.96 -8.53
C VAL A 450 -17.12 2.59 -7.43
N PHE A 451 -17.32 2.15 -6.20
CA PHE A 451 -16.42 2.48 -5.10
C PHE A 451 -16.36 1.41 -4.03
N HIS A 452 -15.27 1.40 -3.28
CA HIS A 452 -15.02 0.40 -2.24
C HIS A 452 -15.37 0.99 -0.87
N ILE A 453 -15.85 0.13 0.02
CA ILE A 453 -16.17 0.48 1.42
C ILE A 453 -15.49 -0.48 2.38
N ASP A 454 -15.47 -0.13 3.67
CA ASP A 454 -15.05 -1.00 4.77
C ASP A 454 -13.59 -1.46 4.65
N PHE A 455 -12.64 -0.63 5.09
CA PHE A 455 -11.22 -0.81 4.83
C PHE A 455 -10.46 -1.54 5.94
N GLY A 456 -11.11 -2.38 6.75
CA GLY A 456 -10.55 -2.99 7.96
C GLY A 456 -9.29 -3.85 7.82
N LYS A 457 -8.77 -4.08 6.61
CA LYS A 457 -7.47 -4.78 6.37
C LYS A 457 -6.72 -4.16 5.19
N ILE A 458 -5.55 -3.58 5.47
CA ILE A 458 -4.67 -2.93 4.47
C ILE A 458 -3.25 -3.52 4.51
N MET A 459 -2.39 -3.10 3.57
CA MET A 459 -0.95 -3.44 3.53
C MET A 459 -0.65 -4.94 3.52
N GLY A 460 -1.56 -5.76 2.97
CA GLY A 460 -1.35 -7.20 2.88
C GLY A 460 -1.50 -7.97 4.20
N ASN A 461 -2.05 -7.34 5.26
CA ASN A 461 -2.40 -7.95 6.55
C ASN A 461 -3.64 -8.87 6.45
N ALA A 462 -3.64 -9.75 5.44
CA ALA A 462 -4.71 -10.70 5.16
C ALA A 462 -4.78 -11.82 6.22
N GLN A 463 -5.99 -12.33 6.46
CA GLN A 463 -6.19 -13.51 7.30
C GLN A 463 -5.51 -14.73 6.66
N LYS A 464 -4.61 -15.37 7.41
CA LYS A 464 -4.00 -16.65 7.06
C LYS A 464 -4.89 -17.77 7.62
N PHE A 465 -5.30 -18.72 6.79
CA PHE A 465 -5.87 -19.98 7.25
C PHE A 465 -4.88 -21.09 6.96
N ALA A 466 -4.46 -21.83 7.98
CA ALA A 466 -3.45 -22.90 7.86
C ALA A 466 -2.18 -22.47 7.09
N SER A 467 -1.64 -21.29 7.41
CA SER A 467 -0.42 -20.72 6.79
C SER A 467 -0.52 -20.37 5.29
N ILE A 468 -1.69 -20.50 4.67
CA ILE A 468 -1.97 -20.10 3.28
C ILE A 468 -2.71 -18.76 3.30
N LYS A 469 -2.24 -17.80 2.48
CA LYS A 469 -2.98 -16.53 2.27
C LYS A 469 -4.31 -16.83 1.56
N ARG A 470 -5.42 -16.41 2.17
CA ARG A 470 -6.78 -16.61 1.63
C ARG A 470 -7.06 -15.67 0.44
N ASP A 471 -6.51 -14.45 0.48
CA ASP A 471 -6.51 -13.51 -0.63
C ASP A 471 -5.35 -13.81 -1.57
N ARG A 472 -5.66 -14.36 -2.74
CA ARG A 472 -4.68 -14.72 -3.78
C ARG A 472 -4.66 -13.74 -4.94
N THR A 473 -5.64 -12.84 -5.03
CA THR A 473 -5.77 -11.89 -6.14
C THR A 473 -5.14 -10.55 -5.81
N PRO A 474 -4.47 -9.90 -6.77
CA PRO A 474 -3.87 -8.58 -6.55
C PRO A 474 -4.92 -7.49 -6.29
N PHE A 475 -6.11 -7.60 -6.89
CA PHE A 475 -7.28 -6.77 -6.63
C PHE A 475 -8.54 -7.50 -7.16
N ILE A 476 -9.74 -6.95 -6.95
CA ILE A 476 -10.97 -7.52 -7.51
C ILE A 476 -11.21 -6.94 -8.90
N PHE A 477 -11.16 -7.82 -9.89
CA PHE A 477 -11.69 -7.57 -11.24
C PHE A 477 -12.26 -8.89 -11.76
N THR A 478 -13.59 -9.01 -11.79
CA THR A 478 -14.28 -10.28 -12.06
C THR A 478 -14.66 -10.43 -13.54
N SER A 479 -14.95 -11.66 -13.97
CA SER A 479 -15.46 -11.92 -15.33
C SER A 479 -16.76 -11.18 -15.63
N GLU A 480 -17.61 -10.98 -14.63
CA GLU A 480 -18.84 -10.20 -14.74
C GLU A 480 -18.56 -8.71 -15.02
N MET A 481 -17.55 -8.13 -14.34
CA MET A 481 -17.14 -6.73 -14.60
C MET A 481 -16.58 -6.59 -16.03
N LEU A 482 -15.79 -7.57 -16.49
CA LEU A 482 -15.27 -7.60 -17.86
C LEU A 482 -16.39 -7.74 -18.90
N HIS A 483 -17.36 -8.64 -18.64
CA HIS A 483 -18.54 -8.82 -19.49
C HIS A 483 -19.31 -7.50 -19.61
N PHE A 484 -19.55 -6.81 -18.50
CA PHE A 484 -20.23 -5.51 -18.50
C PHE A 484 -19.46 -4.44 -19.29
N ILE A 485 -18.14 -4.30 -19.07
CA ILE A 485 -17.30 -3.33 -19.79
C ILE A 485 -17.33 -3.59 -21.30
N THR A 486 -17.28 -4.85 -21.73
CA THR A 486 -17.18 -5.22 -23.15
C THR A 486 -18.53 -5.42 -23.83
N GLY A 487 -19.65 -5.33 -23.10
CA GLY A 487 -20.97 -5.71 -23.62
C GLY A 487 -21.00 -7.18 -24.07
N GLY A 488 -20.43 -8.09 -23.28
CA GLY A 488 -20.29 -9.50 -23.63
C GLY A 488 -19.35 -9.78 -24.80
N GLY A 489 -18.26 -9.02 -24.89
CA GLY A 489 -17.26 -9.16 -25.95
C GLY A 489 -17.61 -8.44 -27.25
N GLN A 490 -18.75 -7.75 -27.33
CA GLN A 490 -19.14 -6.97 -28.51
C GLN A 490 -18.25 -5.75 -28.74
N ASN A 491 -17.69 -5.18 -27.67
CA ASN A 491 -16.81 -4.01 -27.72
C ASN A 491 -15.45 -4.30 -27.06
N PRO A 492 -14.55 -5.06 -27.72
CA PRO A 492 -13.26 -5.44 -27.16
C PRO A 492 -12.32 -4.25 -26.94
N VAL A 493 -12.53 -3.14 -27.65
CA VAL A 493 -11.72 -1.90 -27.52
C VAL A 493 -11.87 -1.29 -26.12
N ARG A 494 -13.03 -1.45 -25.47
CA ARG A 494 -13.24 -0.97 -24.09
C ARG A 494 -12.34 -1.67 -23.08
N PHE A 495 -12.06 -2.96 -23.28
CA PHE A 495 -11.13 -3.66 -22.40
C PHE A 495 -9.69 -3.16 -22.60
N GLN A 496 -9.28 -2.91 -23.84
CA GLN A 496 -7.99 -2.27 -24.11
C GLN A 496 -7.91 -0.90 -23.41
N ARG A 497 -8.93 -0.06 -23.54
CA ARG A 497 -8.98 1.25 -22.88
C ARG A 497 -8.93 1.14 -21.36
N PHE A 498 -9.60 0.14 -20.78
CA PHE A 498 -9.53 -0.14 -19.35
C PHE A 498 -8.11 -0.47 -18.89
N VAL A 499 -7.38 -1.31 -19.64
CA VAL A 499 -5.98 -1.65 -19.33
C VAL A 499 -5.07 -0.43 -19.46
N GLU A 500 -5.24 0.38 -20.51
CA GLU A 500 -4.50 1.63 -20.71
C GLU A 500 -4.72 2.59 -19.54
N LEU A 501 -5.97 2.86 -19.16
CA LEU A 501 -6.32 3.73 -18.03
C LEU A 501 -5.71 3.24 -16.71
N CYS A 502 -5.73 1.93 -16.45
CA CYS A 502 -5.10 1.36 -15.28
C CYS A 502 -3.58 1.61 -15.26
N CYS A 503 -2.91 1.46 -16.40
CA CYS A 503 -1.46 1.64 -16.50
C CYS A 503 -1.04 3.12 -16.45
N GLU A 504 -1.82 4.00 -17.08
CA GLU A 504 -1.68 5.46 -16.98
C GLU A 504 -1.81 5.87 -15.51
N ALA A 505 -2.94 5.53 -14.86
CA ALA A 505 -3.20 5.86 -13.45
C ALA A 505 -2.13 5.30 -12.50
N TYR A 506 -1.67 4.07 -12.72
CA TYR A 506 -0.61 3.46 -11.90
C TYR A 506 0.72 4.21 -12.04
N ASN A 507 1.13 4.58 -13.25
CA ASN A 507 2.34 5.37 -13.48
C ASN A 507 2.24 6.78 -12.89
N SER A 508 1.07 7.43 -12.97
CA SER A 508 0.83 8.74 -12.34
C SER A 508 1.13 8.72 -10.85
N ILE A 509 0.57 7.74 -10.12
CA ILE A 509 0.81 7.63 -8.67
C ILE A 509 2.25 7.19 -8.37
N ARG A 510 2.83 6.30 -9.20
CA ARG A 510 4.21 5.85 -9.04
C ARG A 510 5.22 7.00 -9.11
N ARG A 511 5.03 7.95 -10.04
CA ARG A 511 5.85 9.17 -10.14
C ARG A 511 5.78 10.01 -8.86
N ARG A 512 4.67 9.93 -8.12
CA ARG A 512 4.44 10.61 -6.83
C ARG A 512 4.50 9.64 -5.64
N SER A 513 5.33 8.60 -5.72
CA SER A 513 5.50 7.62 -4.64
C SER A 513 5.89 8.25 -3.31
N ALA A 514 6.77 9.26 -3.30
CA ALA A 514 7.17 10.00 -2.10
C ALA A 514 5.97 10.65 -1.37
N LEU A 515 4.96 11.11 -2.10
CA LEU A 515 3.73 11.66 -1.53
C LEU A 515 2.93 10.60 -0.78
N VAL A 516 2.72 9.43 -1.40
CA VAL A 516 2.00 8.33 -0.74
C VAL A 516 2.77 7.84 0.49
N LEU A 517 4.09 7.70 0.38
CA LEU A 517 4.93 7.17 1.46
C LEU A 517 5.07 8.15 2.64
N SER A 518 5.22 9.46 2.38
CA SER A 518 5.26 10.48 3.45
C SER A 518 3.95 10.56 4.23
N LEU A 519 2.80 10.45 3.55
CA LEU A 519 1.48 10.38 4.19
C LEU A 519 1.35 9.19 5.13
N LEU A 520 1.87 8.04 4.73
CA LEU A 520 1.85 6.81 5.53
C LEU A 520 2.87 6.85 6.67
N GLN A 521 4.06 7.38 6.44
CA GLN A 521 5.13 7.43 7.44
C GLN A 521 4.73 8.21 8.70
N LEU A 522 4.12 9.37 8.53
CA LEU A 522 3.65 10.18 9.68
C LEU A 522 2.51 9.52 10.45
N MET A 523 1.84 8.54 9.84
CA MET A 523 0.76 7.78 10.48
C MET A 523 1.25 6.55 11.25
N LEU A 524 2.52 6.14 11.12
CA LEU A 524 3.10 5.06 11.93
C LEU A 524 2.96 5.33 13.43
N GLY A 525 3.14 6.59 13.83
CA GLY A 525 3.00 7.03 15.21
C GLY A 525 1.56 7.09 15.73
N ALA A 526 0.54 6.91 14.87
CA ALA A 526 -0.87 7.08 15.26
C ALA A 526 -1.42 5.92 16.10
N GLY A 527 -0.68 4.83 16.27
CA GLY A 527 -1.11 3.68 17.07
C GLY A 527 -2.29 2.94 16.44
N MET A 528 -2.25 2.76 15.10
CA MET A 528 -3.21 1.93 14.38
C MET A 528 -2.72 0.46 14.39
N PRO A 529 -3.53 -0.52 14.85
CA PRO A 529 -3.11 -1.92 14.92
C PRO A 529 -2.64 -2.51 13.57
N GLU A 530 -3.13 -1.97 12.46
CA GLU A 530 -2.89 -2.45 11.10
C GLU A 530 -1.65 -1.84 10.45
N MET A 531 -1.08 -0.80 11.08
CA MET A 531 0.13 -0.12 10.62
C MET A 531 1.06 0.05 11.84
N LYS A 532 1.91 -0.94 12.07
CA LYS A 532 2.71 -1.04 13.30
C LYS A 532 4.12 -0.56 13.11
N ASP A 533 4.67 -0.86 11.94
CA ASP A 533 6.07 -0.64 11.70
C ASP A 533 6.36 -0.35 10.24
N ILE A 534 7.63 -0.15 10.00
CA ILE A 534 8.21 0.23 8.74
C ILE A 534 7.98 -0.82 7.63
N GLN A 535 7.77 -2.11 7.96
CA GLN A 535 7.51 -3.15 6.96
C GLN A 535 6.19 -2.90 6.21
N ASP A 536 5.21 -2.29 6.87
CA ASP A 536 3.94 -1.91 6.25
C ASP A 536 4.16 -0.86 5.14
N LEU A 537 5.12 0.05 5.32
CA LEU A 537 5.51 1.03 4.28
C LEU A 537 6.26 0.36 3.12
N GLN A 538 7.17 -0.56 3.42
CA GLN A 538 7.91 -1.34 2.41
C GLN A 538 6.96 -2.13 1.51
N TYR A 539 5.85 -2.63 2.05
CA TYR A 539 4.82 -3.28 1.26
C TYR A 539 4.26 -2.34 0.18
N VAL A 540 3.92 -1.11 0.54
CA VAL A 540 3.37 -0.11 -0.40
C VAL A 540 4.43 0.31 -1.41
N GLN A 541 5.68 0.55 -0.99
CA GLN A 541 6.74 0.88 -1.96
C GLN A 541 6.97 -0.27 -2.96
N LYS A 542 6.89 -1.54 -2.52
CA LYS A 542 7.06 -2.70 -3.38
C LYS A 542 5.97 -2.79 -4.43
N ASN A 543 4.75 -2.37 -4.09
CA ASN A 543 3.65 -2.28 -5.05
C ASN A 543 3.79 -1.07 -5.98
N LEU A 544 4.35 0.05 -5.50
CA LEU A 544 4.59 1.24 -6.32
C LEU A 544 5.71 1.03 -7.34
N ARG A 545 6.75 0.24 -7.02
CA ARG A 545 7.91 -0.01 -7.90
C ARG A 545 8.54 1.28 -8.47
N PRO A 546 8.91 2.25 -7.61
CA PRO A 546 9.33 3.59 -8.06
C PRO A 546 10.59 3.61 -8.96
N LEU A 547 11.43 2.58 -8.92
CA LEU A 547 12.65 2.47 -9.73
C LEU A 547 12.42 1.91 -11.14
N ASP A 548 11.25 1.34 -11.40
CA ASP A 548 10.94 0.80 -12.73
C ASP A 548 10.75 1.94 -13.74
N SER A 549 11.11 1.67 -15.00
CA SER A 549 10.69 2.50 -16.12
C SER A 549 9.16 2.43 -16.33
N GLU A 550 8.59 3.40 -17.04
CA GLU A 550 7.15 3.39 -17.34
C GLU A 550 6.70 2.14 -18.12
N MET A 551 7.56 1.63 -19.01
CA MET A 551 7.27 0.40 -19.76
C MET A 551 7.30 -0.84 -18.87
N GLU A 552 8.28 -0.95 -17.97
CA GLU A 552 8.36 -2.06 -17.01
C GLU A 552 7.16 -2.05 -16.05
N ALA A 553 6.80 -0.88 -15.53
CA ALA A 553 5.65 -0.68 -14.66
C ALA A 553 4.32 -1.02 -15.38
N THR A 554 4.17 -0.61 -16.65
CA THR A 554 3.01 -0.93 -17.49
C THR A 554 2.90 -2.43 -17.75
N SER A 555 3.99 -3.08 -18.12
CA SER A 555 4.04 -4.54 -18.33
C SER A 555 3.68 -5.29 -17.05
N TYR A 556 4.24 -4.85 -15.92
CA TYR A 556 3.94 -5.39 -14.60
C TYR A 556 2.47 -5.27 -14.23
N PHE A 557 1.88 -4.08 -14.34
CA PHE A 557 0.48 -3.87 -13.97
C PHE A 557 -0.49 -4.61 -14.92
N THR A 558 -0.16 -4.66 -16.22
CA THR A 558 -0.90 -5.47 -17.19
C THR A 558 -0.91 -6.95 -16.80
N LYS A 559 0.23 -7.48 -16.33
CA LYS A 559 0.30 -8.84 -15.78
C LYS A 559 -0.59 -9.00 -14.55
N LYS A 560 -0.66 -8.00 -13.66
CA LYS A 560 -1.57 -8.03 -12.49
C LYS A 560 -3.04 -8.04 -12.87
N ILE A 561 -3.45 -7.32 -13.92
CA ILE A 561 -4.82 -7.39 -14.45
C ILE A 561 -5.12 -8.83 -14.92
N LYS A 562 -4.22 -9.45 -15.68
CA LYS A 562 -4.37 -10.85 -16.14
C LYS A 562 -4.45 -11.83 -14.96
N GLU A 563 -3.56 -11.71 -13.98
CA GLU A 563 -3.58 -12.53 -12.76
C GLU A 563 -4.90 -12.40 -11.98
N SER A 564 -5.48 -11.20 -11.89
CA SER A 564 -6.79 -10.97 -11.29
C SER A 564 -7.91 -11.65 -12.07
N MET A 565 -7.87 -11.66 -13.41
CA MET A 565 -8.86 -12.33 -14.25
C MET A 565 -8.78 -13.86 -14.20
N ASP A 566 -7.58 -14.42 -14.20
CA ASP A 566 -7.34 -15.89 -14.23
C ASP A 566 -7.69 -16.58 -12.91
N SER A 567 -7.97 -15.81 -11.86
CA SER A 567 -8.34 -16.29 -10.54
C SER A 567 -9.79 -16.82 -10.48
N PHE A 568 -10.04 -17.92 -11.17
CA PHE A 568 -11.30 -18.67 -11.11
C PHE A 568 -11.81 -19.02 -9.68
N PRO A 569 -10.99 -19.14 -8.60
CA PRO A 569 -11.50 -19.50 -7.27
C PRO A 569 -12.16 -18.37 -6.47
N VAL A 570 -12.19 -17.11 -6.96
CA VAL A 570 -12.80 -16.02 -6.18
C VAL A 570 -14.33 -16.22 -6.04
N LYS A 571 -14.99 -16.80 -7.07
CA LYS A 571 -16.42 -17.19 -7.03
C LYS A 571 -16.73 -18.22 -5.93
N LEU A 572 -15.80 -19.13 -5.60
CA LEU A 572 -15.99 -20.13 -4.54
C LEU A 572 -15.79 -19.55 -3.13
N ASN A 573 -14.82 -18.65 -2.93
CA ASN A 573 -14.64 -17.97 -1.64
C ASN A 573 -15.86 -17.09 -1.29
N PHE A 574 -16.52 -16.48 -2.29
CA PHE A 574 -17.75 -15.70 -2.09
C PHE A 574 -18.96 -16.54 -1.69
N LEU A 575 -19.06 -17.78 -2.19
CA LEU A 575 -20.10 -18.72 -1.76
C LEU A 575 -19.96 -19.04 -0.26
N PHE A 576 -18.73 -19.27 0.23
CA PHE A 576 -18.51 -19.58 1.66
C PHE A 576 -18.79 -18.40 2.59
N HIS A 577 -18.58 -17.15 2.16
CA HIS A 577 -18.92 -15.95 2.95
C HIS A 577 -20.45 -15.72 3.03
N ASN A 578 -21.17 -15.90 1.92
CA ASN A 578 -22.65 -15.77 1.90
C ASN A 578 -23.36 -16.88 2.69
N LEU A 579 -22.79 -18.09 2.71
CA LEU A 579 -23.28 -19.20 3.53
C LEU A 579 -23.06 -18.95 5.04
N GLY A 580 -22.00 -18.24 5.43
CA GLY A 580 -21.72 -17.88 6.82
C GLY A 580 -22.75 -16.91 7.43
N GLN A 581 -23.34 -16.02 6.61
CA GLN A 581 -24.38 -15.08 7.06
C GLN A 581 -25.79 -15.69 7.11
N SER A 582 -25.99 -16.90 6.57
CA SER A 582 -27.30 -17.51 6.34
C SER A 582 -27.62 -18.71 7.26
N SER A 583 -26.84 -18.94 8.31
CA SER A 583 -27.03 -20.10 9.21
C SER A 583 -28.15 -19.86 10.22
N GLY A 584 -29.40 -20.01 9.77
CA GLY A 584 -30.55 -19.91 10.66
C GLY A 584 -31.90 -20.11 10.00
N LYS A 585 -32.08 -21.15 9.17
CA LYS A 585 -33.39 -21.72 8.81
C LYS A 585 -33.22 -23.01 8.02
N LYS A 586 -33.66 -24.14 8.58
CA LYS A 586 -33.82 -25.42 7.85
C LYS A 586 -35.13 -25.37 7.03
N PRO A 587 -35.14 -25.75 5.75
CA PRO A 587 -36.39 -25.95 5.01
C PRO A 587 -36.98 -27.35 5.28
N ALA A 588 -38.30 -27.43 5.41
CA ALA A 588 -39.08 -28.66 5.49
C ALA A 588 -39.39 -29.23 4.08
N PRO A 589 -39.67 -30.54 3.94
CA PRO A 589 -39.81 -31.19 2.64
C PRO A 589 -41.18 -30.92 1.97
N PRO A 590 -41.27 -30.93 0.63
CA PRO A 590 -42.50 -30.60 -0.12
C PRO A 590 -43.39 -31.83 -0.39
N VAL A 591 -44.71 -31.59 -0.41
CA VAL A 591 -45.81 -32.51 -0.80
C VAL A 591 -46.20 -32.24 -2.28
N PRO A 592 -46.66 -33.24 -3.07
CA PRO A 592 -46.79 -33.07 -4.52
C PRO A 592 -48.21 -32.72 -5.06
N ALA A 593 -48.16 -32.10 -6.24
CA ALA A 593 -49.13 -32.07 -7.38
C ALA A 593 -50.33 -31.10 -7.31
N GLN A 594 -50.52 -30.24 -8.33
CA GLN A 594 -51.18 -30.50 -9.62
C GLN A 594 -51.27 -29.21 -10.49
N SER A 595 -51.39 -29.44 -11.79
CA SER A 595 -51.32 -28.54 -12.95
C SER A 595 -52.52 -27.60 -13.16
N SER A 596 -52.26 -26.42 -13.72
CA SER A 596 -52.94 -25.96 -14.96
C SER A 596 -52.20 -24.78 -15.60
N SER A 597 -51.80 -24.98 -16.86
CA SER A 597 -51.32 -23.98 -17.83
C SER A 597 -52.41 -23.81 -18.91
N PRO A 598 -52.36 -22.79 -19.81
CA PRO A 598 -51.39 -22.82 -20.91
C PRO A 598 -50.68 -21.50 -21.23
N ASN A 599 -49.50 -21.69 -21.78
CA ASN A 599 -48.54 -20.74 -22.35
C ASN A 599 -49.07 -19.97 -23.56
N THR A 600 -48.40 -18.86 -23.90
CA THR A 600 -47.75 -18.75 -25.22
C THR A 600 -46.42 -18.00 -25.12
N ASN A 601 -45.47 -18.51 -25.90
CA ASN A 601 -44.04 -18.24 -25.91
C ASN A 601 -43.68 -16.95 -26.66
N ILE A 602 -42.71 -16.19 -26.14
CA ILE A 602 -41.83 -15.34 -26.95
C ILE A 602 -40.39 -15.57 -26.44
N GLN A 603 -39.78 -16.64 -26.93
CA GLN A 603 -38.37 -16.99 -26.66
C GLN A 603 -37.58 -17.33 -27.93
N GLU A 604 -38.10 -17.03 -29.12
CA GLU A 604 -37.40 -17.22 -30.40
C GLU A 604 -37.62 -16.01 -31.30
N ALA A 605 -36.74 -15.00 -31.20
CA ALA A 605 -36.68 -13.91 -32.18
C ALA A 605 -35.38 -13.10 -32.17
N VAL A 606 -34.20 -13.65 -31.85
CA VAL A 606 -32.91 -13.01 -32.19
C VAL A 606 -31.81 -14.06 -32.41
N ILE A 607 -32.08 -15.08 -33.23
CA ILE A 607 -31.04 -15.91 -33.86
C ILE A 607 -31.48 -16.11 -35.31
N HIS A 608 -30.59 -15.80 -36.25
CA HIS A 608 -30.69 -15.89 -37.72
C HIS A 608 -30.88 -14.57 -38.51
N SER A 609 -29.76 -13.88 -38.74
CA SER A 609 -29.26 -13.38 -40.05
C SER A 609 -28.07 -12.46 -39.72
N TYR A 610 -26.84 -12.75 -40.12
CA TYR A 610 -26.33 -12.53 -41.47
C TYR A 610 -25.07 -13.39 -41.70
N SER A 611 -25.14 -14.23 -42.73
CA SER A 611 -23.99 -14.79 -43.44
C SER A 611 -23.92 -14.06 -44.78
N GLY A 612 -22.78 -13.46 -45.11
CA GLY A 612 -22.59 -12.74 -46.37
C GLY A 612 -21.13 -12.42 -46.62
N LYS A 613 -20.52 -13.17 -47.55
CA LYS A 613 -19.16 -13.03 -48.04
C LYS A 613 -18.92 -11.66 -48.71
N GLY A 614 -17.78 -11.05 -48.37
CA GLY A 614 -16.86 -10.33 -49.26
C GLY A 614 -17.37 -9.09 -50.02
N LYS A 615 -16.82 -7.92 -49.68
CA LYS A 615 -16.33 -6.92 -50.64
C LYS A 615 -15.38 -5.93 -49.96
N ASN A 616 -14.27 -5.67 -50.65
CA ASN A 616 -13.20 -4.75 -50.27
C ASN A 616 -13.74 -3.34 -49.99
N VAL A 617 -13.39 -2.77 -48.83
CA VAL A 617 -13.44 -1.34 -48.58
C VAL A 617 -12.08 -0.92 -48.03
N VAL A 618 -11.35 -0.19 -48.86
CA VAL A 618 -10.14 0.55 -48.51
C VAL A 618 -10.57 1.70 -47.60
N SER A 619 -10.01 1.78 -46.39
CA SER A 619 -10.11 2.97 -45.53
C SER A 619 -8.75 3.27 -44.90
N HIS A 620 -8.38 4.54 -44.95
CA HIS A 620 -7.09 5.10 -44.57
C HIS A 620 -6.86 4.99 -43.06
N TYR A 621 -5.76 4.36 -42.66
CA TYR A 621 -5.23 4.39 -41.29
C TYR A 621 -4.12 5.45 -41.17
N GLY A 622 -4.22 6.31 -40.14
CA GLY A 622 -3.14 7.18 -39.69
C GLY A 622 -2.10 6.40 -38.86
N PRO A 623 -0.83 6.86 -38.79
CA PRO A 623 0.27 6.10 -38.20
C PRO A 623 0.25 6.22 -36.67
N GLY A 624 -0.56 5.40 -36.02
CA GLY A 624 -0.59 5.28 -34.55
C GLY A 624 -1.09 3.91 -34.08
N SER A 625 -1.90 3.23 -34.88
CA SER A 625 -2.53 1.95 -34.51
C SER A 625 -1.83 0.70 -35.03
N LEU A 626 -0.79 0.83 -35.87
CA LEU A 626 -0.06 -0.31 -36.42
C LEU A 626 1.03 -0.85 -35.46
N ILE A 627 1.51 -0.03 -34.51
CA ILE A 627 2.64 -0.40 -33.64
C ILE A 627 2.22 -1.41 -32.55
N LEU A 628 0.99 -1.35 -32.02
CA LEU A 628 0.54 -2.31 -31.00
C LEU A 628 0.20 -3.69 -31.58
N LEU A 629 -0.33 -3.77 -32.80
CA LEU A 629 -0.63 -5.03 -33.49
C LEU A 629 0.63 -5.69 -34.06
N ILE A 630 1.63 -4.90 -34.44
CA ILE A 630 2.96 -5.39 -34.81
C ILE A 630 3.70 -5.93 -33.58
N LEU A 631 3.58 -5.29 -32.41
CA LEU A 631 4.16 -5.80 -31.16
C LEU A 631 3.51 -7.11 -30.69
N PHE A 632 2.21 -7.30 -30.91
CA PHE A 632 1.52 -8.56 -30.58
C PHE A 632 1.86 -9.74 -31.51
N SER A 633 2.40 -9.48 -32.71
CA SER A 633 2.74 -10.51 -33.70
C SER A 633 4.25 -10.73 -33.87
N ILE A 634 5.09 -9.78 -33.45
CA ILE A 634 6.56 -9.89 -33.49
C ILE A 634 7.13 -10.65 -32.27
N GLU A 635 6.39 -10.79 -31.16
CA GLU A 635 6.84 -11.56 -30.00
C GLU A 635 6.89 -13.09 -30.18
N TRP A 636 6.58 -13.61 -31.37
CA TRP A 636 6.68 -15.05 -31.68
C TRP A 636 7.66 -15.41 -32.79
N LYS A 637 8.46 -14.46 -33.33
CA LYS A 637 9.36 -14.78 -34.47
C LYS A 637 10.66 -13.98 -34.59
N ILE A 638 11.24 -13.52 -33.49
CA ILE A 638 12.65 -13.11 -33.47
C ILE A 638 13.41 -14.01 -32.50
N THR A 639 13.91 -15.12 -33.01
CA THR A 639 14.98 -15.89 -32.37
C THR A 639 16.23 -15.02 -32.32
N GLY A 640 16.82 -14.85 -31.13
CA GLY A 640 17.96 -13.97 -30.85
C GLY A 640 19.30 -14.27 -31.56
N LEU A 641 19.28 -14.82 -32.78
CA LEU A 641 20.48 -15.05 -33.60
C LEU A 641 20.84 -13.86 -34.50
N GLU A 642 19.89 -13.00 -34.91
CA GLU A 642 20.20 -11.91 -35.85
C GLU A 642 20.74 -10.63 -35.15
N LEU A 643 20.41 -10.41 -33.87
CA LEU A 643 21.00 -9.32 -33.07
C LEU A 643 22.48 -9.58 -32.75
N CYS A 644 22.88 -10.85 -32.59
CA CYS A 644 24.28 -11.21 -32.35
C CYS A 644 25.14 -10.98 -33.60
N HIS A 645 24.61 -11.24 -34.80
CA HIS A 645 25.34 -10.96 -36.05
C HIS A 645 25.49 -9.46 -36.32
N PHE A 646 24.52 -8.63 -35.92
CA PHE A 646 24.62 -7.17 -36.05
C PHE A 646 25.63 -6.56 -35.05
N LEU A 647 25.75 -7.14 -33.86
CA LEU A 647 26.68 -6.67 -32.83
C LEU A 647 28.11 -7.20 -32.99
N ILE A 648 28.31 -8.30 -33.73
CA ILE A 648 29.65 -8.84 -34.06
C ILE A 648 30.31 -8.08 -35.23
N SER A 649 29.56 -7.29 -36.01
CA SER A 649 30.14 -6.44 -37.06
C SER A 649 30.70 -5.09 -36.57
N ILE A 650 30.62 -4.81 -35.26
CA ILE A 650 31.27 -3.65 -34.64
C ILE A 650 32.32 -4.19 -33.68
N GLU A 651 33.48 -4.55 -34.21
CA GLU A 651 34.63 -4.95 -33.40
C GLU A 651 35.75 -3.92 -33.56
N LEU A 652 36.19 -3.35 -32.43
CA LEU A 652 37.59 -3.27 -31.97
C LEU A 652 37.83 -2.04 -31.08
N SER A 653 38.15 -2.36 -29.81
CA SER A 653 38.83 -1.57 -28.77
C SER A 653 38.01 -1.28 -27.51
N ASN A 654 37.85 -2.30 -26.65
CA ASN A 654 38.10 -2.17 -25.20
C ASN A 654 37.73 -3.46 -24.46
N SER A 655 38.72 -4.08 -23.80
CA SER A 655 38.57 -5.32 -23.04
C SER A 655 37.75 -5.19 -21.75
N MET A 656 37.43 -3.98 -21.29
CA MET A 656 36.59 -3.74 -20.10
C MET A 656 35.07 -3.84 -20.36
N LEU A 657 34.62 -3.54 -21.57
CA LEU A 657 33.19 -3.52 -21.92
C LEU A 657 32.60 -4.93 -22.01
N CYS A 658 33.40 -5.92 -22.42
CA CYS A 658 32.97 -7.32 -22.45
C CYS A 658 32.71 -7.89 -21.05
N TYR A 659 33.44 -7.42 -20.03
CA TYR A 659 33.24 -7.79 -18.63
C TYR A 659 31.96 -7.19 -18.05
N HIS A 660 31.66 -5.93 -18.39
CA HIS A 660 30.44 -5.25 -17.92
C HIS A 660 29.19 -5.73 -18.66
N LEU A 661 29.29 -6.03 -19.95
CA LEU A 661 28.14 -6.52 -20.73
C LEU A 661 27.73 -7.95 -20.34
N HIS A 662 28.69 -8.79 -19.93
CA HIS A 662 28.41 -10.14 -19.41
C HIS A 662 27.83 -10.11 -17.98
N LEU A 663 28.28 -9.17 -17.13
CA LEU A 663 27.64 -8.90 -15.83
C LEU A 663 26.23 -8.32 -16.00
N LEU A 664 26.01 -7.46 -16.99
CA LEU A 664 24.70 -6.90 -17.31
C LEU A 664 23.74 -7.96 -17.86
N THR A 665 24.21 -8.94 -18.65
CA THR A 665 23.33 -10.04 -19.10
C THR A 665 22.95 -11.00 -17.96
N LEU A 666 23.77 -11.11 -16.91
CA LEU A 666 23.45 -11.88 -15.70
C LEU A 666 22.48 -11.14 -14.76
N LEU A 667 22.41 -9.81 -14.85
CA LEU A 667 21.46 -8.98 -14.08
C LEU A 667 20.04 -8.91 -14.71
N PHE A 668 19.88 -9.31 -15.97
CA PHE A 668 18.64 -9.14 -16.74
C PHE A 668 17.76 -10.38 -16.89
N LEU A 669 18.08 -11.54 -16.28
CA LEU A 669 17.24 -12.74 -16.35
C LEU A 669 17.18 -13.50 -15.02
N ASP A 670 16.01 -13.50 -14.39
CA ASP A 670 15.55 -14.42 -13.32
C ASP A 670 16.61 -14.86 -12.28
N GLY A 671 17.06 -13.98 -11.38
CA GLY A 671 17.75 -14.32 -10.11
C GLY A 671 19.03 -15.18 -10.17
N GLU A 672 19.83 -15.18 -9.11
CA GLU A 672 21.04 -16.02 -9.08
C GLU A 672 20.71 -17.52 -9.03
N PRO A 673 21.49 -18.39 -9.70
CA PRO A 673 21.30 -19.84 -9.64
C PRO A 673 21.62 -20.37 -8.23
N GLN A 674 20.67 -21.09 -7.65
CA GLN A 674 20.78 -21.60 -6.27
C GLN A 674 20.35 -23.06 -6.17
N ILE A 675 20.85 -23.77 -5.16
CA ILE A 675 20.44 -25.13 -4.80
C ILE A 675 20.02 -25.20 -3.34
N GLN A 676 18.90 -25.87 -3.05
CA GLN A 676 18.47 -26.16 -1.70
C GLN A 676 18.91 -27.56 -1.27
N LEU A 677 19.60 -27.64 -0.13
CA LEU A 677 20.07 -28.88 0.48
C LEU A 677 19.60 -28.97 1.93
N TYR A 678 19.37 -30.20 2.39
CA TYR A 678 19.32 -30.53 3.81
C TYR A 678 20.43 -31.55 4.10
N MET A 679 21.26 -31.27 5.11
CA MET A 679 22.42 -32.11 5.44
C MET A 679 22.34 -32.52 6.90
N SER A 680 22.54 -33.80 7.19
CA SER A 680 22.64 -34.32 8.55
C SER A 680 23.76 -35.33 8.67
N HIS A 681 24.40 -35.41 9.84
CA HIS A 681 25.47 -36.35 10.13
C HIS A 681 25.18 -37.08 11.43
N SER A 682 24.96 -38.39 11.34
CA SER A 682 24.77 -39.28 12.48
C SER A 682 25.33 -40.66 12.14
N ASP A 683 25.73 -41.44 13.15
CA ASP A 683 26.16 -42.84 12.98
C ASP A 683 27.24 -43.07 11.91
N ASN A 684 28.29 -42.23 11.91
CA ASN A 684 29.38 -42.24 10.92
C ASN A 684 28.89 -42.11 9.46
N LYS A 685 27.76 -41.43 9.24
CA LYS A 685 27.12 -41.29 7.94
C LYS A 685 26.66 -39.86 7.70
N LEU A 686 27.07 -39.29 6.57
CA LEU A 686 26.56 -38.00 6.08
C LEU A 686 25.40 -38.27 5.12
N SER A 687 24.26 -37.66 5.39
CA SER A 687 23.05 -37.72 4.57
C SER A 687 22.80 -36.33 3.97
N VAL A 688 22.71 -36.26 2.65
CA VAL A 688 22.50 -35.02 1.88
C VAL A 688 21.24 -35.16 1.04
N LEU A 689 20.18 -34.47 1.42
CA LEU A 689 18.94 -34.41 0.65
C LEU A 689 19.03 -33.25 -0.34
N VAL A 690 19.08 -33.58 -1.63
CA VAL A 690 19.06 -32.61 -2.73
C VAL A 690 17.60 -32.31 -3.08
N LYS A 691 17.12 -31.09 -2.81
CA LYS A 691 15.70 -30.73 -2.95
C LYS A 691 15.41 -30.00 -4.26
N HIS A 692 15.78 -28.73 -4.35
CA HIS A 692 15.38 -27.85 -5.44
C HIS A 692 16.58 -27.12 -6.04
N LEU A 693 16.55 -26.91 -7.34
CA LEU A 693 17.36 -25.90 -8.01
C LEU A 693 16.47 -24.71 -8.36
N LYS A 694 17.05 -23.51 -8.34
CA LYS A 694 16.42 -22.28 -8.82
C LYS A 694 17.27 -21.62 -9.90
N ASN A 695 16.61 -21.05 -10.90
CA ASN A 695 17.20 -20.15 -11.88
C ASN A 695 18.36 -20.77 -12.68
N ILE A 696 18.24 -22.06 -13.05
CA ILE A 696 19.27 -22.75 -13.83
C ILE A 696 18.94 -22.68 -15.31
N ARG A 697 19.85 -22.10 -16.10
CA ARG A 697 19.75 -22.02 -17.56
C ARG A 697 21.03 -22.53 -18.22
N LEU A 698 20.91 -23.02 -19.45
CA LEU A 698 22.06 -23.28 -20.31
C LEU A 698 22.61 -21.95 -20.87
N ALA A 699 23.85 -21.97 -21.36
CA ALA A 699 24.51 -20.76 -21.91
C ALA A 699 23.73 -20.11 -23.08
N ASN A 700 22.86 -20.87 -23.76
CA ASN A 700 21.98 -20.38 -24.81
C ASN A 700 20.58 -19.94 -24.31
N GLY A 701 20.38 -19.80 -22.99
CA GLY A 701 19.13 -19.39 -22.35
C GLY A 701 18.06 -20.49 -22.21
N SER A 702 18.23 -21.64 -22.86
CA SER A 702 17.26 -22.74 -22.84
C SER A 702 17.24 -23.50 -21.50
N CYS A 703 16.10 -24.14 -21.20
CA CYS A 703 15.94 -24.93 -19.99
C CYS A 703 16.82 -26.20 -20.03
N PRO A 704 17.55 -26.53 -18.95
CA PRO A 704 18.42 -27.69 -18.91
C PRO A 704 17.66 -29.01 -18.66
N ASP A 705 18.26 -30.12 -19.07
CA ASP A 705 17.95 -31.47 -18.58
C ASP A 705 18.85 -31.75 -17.37
N ALA A 706 18.54 -31.09 -16.25
CA ALA A 706 19.44 -30.98 -15.10
C ALA A 706 19.51 -32.26 -14.26
N TYR A 707 20.72 -32.59 -13.82
CA TYR A 707 20.99 -33.50 -12.71
C TYR A 707 22.15 -32.97 -11.86
N VAL A 708 22.14 -33.32 -10.58
CA VAL A 708 23.14 -32.88 -9.61
C VAL A 708 24.13 -34.00 -9.36
N VAL A 709 25.41 -33.66 -9.30
CA VAL A 709 26.52 -34.54 -8.97
C VAL A 709 27.18 -34.03 -7.70
N THR A 710 27.25 -34.86 -6.66
CA THR A 710 27.85 -34.49 -5.39
C THR A 710 29.15 -35.27 -5.17
N LYS A 711 30.16 -34.63 -4.58
CA LYS A 711 31.48 -35.20 -4.29
C LYS A 711 32.01 -34.61 -2.98
N LEU A 712 32.61 -35.44 -2.12
CA LEU A 712 33.15 -34.99 -0.84
C LEU A 712 34.66 -34.75 -0.97
N CYS A 713 35.14 -33.52 -0.86
CA CYS A 713 36.55 -33.17 -1.03
C CYS A 713 37.27 -33.07 0.34
N PRO A 714 38.53 -33.55 0.47
CA PRO A 714 39.34 -34.18 -0.58
C PRO A 714 38.94 -35.65 -0.86
N ASP A 715 38.77 -36.01 -2.14
CA ASP A 715 38.49 -37.39 -2.58
C ASP A 715 39.59 -37.87 -3.54
N PRO A 716 40.76 -38.24 -3.00
CA PRO A 716 41.92 -38.63 -3.79
C PRO A 716 41.70 -39.92 -4.59
N GLN A 717 40.76 -40.78 -4.16
CA GLN A 717 40.44 -42.04 -4.86
C GLN A 717 39.24 -41.92 -5.82
N ASN A 718 38.61 -40.73 -5.92
CA ASN A 718 37.43 -40.43 -6.73
C ASN A 718 36.22 -41.34 -6.47
N LYS A 719 36.09 -41.88 -5.24
CA LYS A 719 35.08 -42.89 -4.85
C LYS A 719 33.79 -42.27 -4.30
N THR A 720 33.79 -40.98 -3.97
CA THR A 720 32.67 -40.31 -3.28
C THR A 720 31.66 -39.69 -4.25
N LYS A 721 31.91 -39.77 -5.56
CA LYS A 721 31.00 -39.18 -6.56
C LYS A 721 29.63 -39.88 -6.54
N ARG A 722 28.56 -39.11 -6.39
CA ARG A 722 27.16 -39.55 -6.46
C ARG A 722 26.38 -38.63 -7.41
N LYS A 723 25.25 -39.10 -7.95
CA LYS A 723 24.41 -38.31 -8.87
C LYS A 723 22.93 -38.55 -8.62
N THR A 724 22.11 -37.53 -8.83
CA THR A 724 20.64 -37.62 -8.82
C THR A 724 20.09 -38.13 -10.16
N LYS A 725 18.78 -38.35 -10.23
CA LYS A 725 18.05 -38.50 -11.50
C LYS A 725 18.06 -37.18 -12.28
N VAL A 726 17.73 -37.30 -13.56
CA VAL A 726 17.66 -36.17 -14.49
C VAL A 726 16.23 -35.63 -14.53
N VAL A 727 16.08 -34.33 -14.30
CA VAL A 727 14.81 -33.61 -14.49
C VAL A 727 14.91 -32.82 -15.79
N ARG A 728 14.02 -33.09 -16.74
CA ARG A 728 14.11 -32.57 -18.12
C ARG A 728 13.44 -31.22 -18.28
N ASN A 729 14.01 -30.38 -19.15
CA ASN A 729 13.45 -29.12 -19.63
C ASN A 729 12.85 -28.21 -18.53
N ASN A 730 13.56 -28.00 -17.43
CA ASN A 730 13.06 -27.22 -16.29
C ASN A 730 14.17 -26.33 -15.71
N HIS A 731 13.89 -25.03 -15.55
CA HIS A 731 14.82 -24.06 -14.97
C HIS A 731 14.77 -24.01 -13.43
N ASN A 732 13.75 -24.60 -12.80
CA ASN A 732 13.59 -24.78 -11.36
C ASN A 732 13.31 -26.26 -10.98
N PRO A 733 14.20 -27.21 -11.32
CA PRO A 733 13.92 -28.63 -11.13
C PRO A 733 13.91 -29.04 -9.65
N THR A 734 13.06 -30.02 -9.33
CA THR A 734 12.93 -30.63 -8.00
C THR A 734 13.37 -32.09 -8.05
N PHE A 735 14.27 -32.49 -7.16
CA PHE A 735 14.82 -33.84 -7.07
C PHE A 735 14.24 -34.59 -5.86
N ASN A 736 14.30 -33.99 -4.67
CA ASN A 736 13.98 -34.64 -3.39
C ASN A 736 14.65 -36.01 -3.23
N GLU A 737 15.94 -36.07 -3.60
CA GLU A 737 16.74 -37.31 -3.57
C GLU A 737 17.75 -37.28 -2.43
N LEU A 738 17.75 -38.33 -1.59
CA LEU A 738 18.68 -38.49 -0.49
C LEU A 738 19.96 -39.20 -0.96
N ILE A 739 21.11 -38.56 -0.77
CA ILE A 739 22.44 -39.08 -1.07
C ILE A 739 23.17 -39.36 0.23
N GLU A 740 23.73 -40.56 0.38
CA GLU A 740 24.36 -40.99 1.61
C GLU A 740 25.83 -41.34 1.41
N TYR A 741 26.66 -40.92 2.36
CA TYR A 741 28.08 -41.22 2.47
C TYR A 741 28.32 -41.94 3.78
N LYS A 742 28.74 -43.20 3.71
CA LYS A 742 29.02 -44.06 4.88
C LYS A 742 30.50 -44.00 5.25
N ASP A 743 30.82 -44.45 6.45
CA ASP A 743 32.19 -44.58 6.98
C ASP A 743 32.92 -43.23 7.20
N LEU A 744 32.17 -42.18 7.55
CA LEU A 744 32.67 -40.83 7.83
C LEU A 744 32.71 -40.55 9.34
N CYS A 745 33.84 -40.85 9.98
CA CYS A 745 34.05 -40.64 11.42
C CYS A 745 34.22 -39.16 11.82
N SER A 746 34.62 -38.29 10.89
CA SER A 746 34.72 -36.84 11.11
C SER A 746 34.46 -36.08 9.80
N LEU A 747 33.82 -34.91 9.89
CA LEU A 747 33.56 -33.99 8.78
C LEU A 747 34.52 -32.79 8.76
N GLN A 748 35.43 -32.71 9.73
CA GLN A 748 36.30 -31.54 9.88
C GLN A 748 37.27 -31.42 8.70
N GLY A 749 37.21 -30.29 8.00
CA GLY A 749 38.02 -30.02 6.81
C GLY A 749 37.45 -30.59 5.49
N CYS A 750 36.28 -31.24 5.53
CA CYS A 750 35.60 -31.72 4.32
C CYS A 750 34.71 -30.64 3.69
N VAL A 751 34.69 -30.60 2.36
CA VAL A 751 33.82 -29.73 1.56
C VAL A 751 32.99 -30.57 0.62
N LEU A 752 31.69 -30.34 0.57
CA LEU A 752 30.79 -30.96 -0.40
C LEU A 752 30.79 -30.13 -1.69
N GLU A 753 31.38 -30.68 -2.75
CA GLU A 753 31.28 -30.13 -4.11
C GLU A 753 29.98 -30.61 -4.76
N VAL A 754 29.16 -29.67 -5.19
CA VAL A 754 27.84 -29.91 -5.79
C VAL A 754 27.82 -29.32 -7.19
N THR A 755 27.89 -30.17 -8.20
CA THR A 755 27.94 -29.77 -9.62
C THR A 755 26.61 -30.08 -10.31
N VAL A 756 26.01 -29.06 -10.92
CA VAL A 756 24.84 -29.19 -11.79
C VAL A 756 25.29 -29.44 -13.22
N LYS A 757 24.70 -30.44 -13.88
CA LYS A 757 25.00 -30.80 -15.26
C LYS A 757 23.73 -31.02 -16.07
N SER A 758 23.83 -30.80 -17.39
CA SER A 758 22.78 -31.10 -18.37
C SER A 758 23.40 -31.83 -19.54
N ARG A 759 22.91 -33.02 -19.89
CA ARG A 759 23.44 -33.87 -20.98
C ARG A 759 24.99 -34.00 -20.98
N LYS A 760 25.58 -34.19 -19.79
CA LYS A 760 27.03 -34.24 -19.51
C LYS A 760 27.78 -32.90 -19.57
N THR A 761 27.15 -31.82 -20.02
CA THR A 761 27.68 -30.47 -20.01
C THR A 761 27.60 -29.87 -18.61
N PHE A 762 28.65 -29.15 -18.20
CA PHE A 762 28.67 -28.39 -16.95
C PHE A 762 27.68 -27.22 -17.02
N VAL A 763 26.98 -26.95 -15.91
CA VAL A 763 26.08 -25.81 -15.81
C VAL A 763 26.52 -24.87 -14.69
N ALA A 764 26.63 -25.37 -13.46
CA ALA A 764 27.06 -24.57 -12.32
C ALA A 764 27.61 -25.46 -11.18
N VAL A 765 28.31 -24.87 -10.21
CA VAL A 765 28.90 -25.60 -9.06
C VAL A 765 28.80 -24.79 -7.76
N ALA A 766 28.56 -25.47 -6.66
CA ALA A 766 28.70 -24.93 -5.31
C ALA A 766 29.72 -25.74 -4.51
N LEU A 767 30.51 -25.05 -3.69
CA LEU A 767 31.40 -25.66 -2.70
C LEU A 767 30.83 -25.37 -1.32
N VAL A 768 30.26 -26.38 -0.69
CA VAL A 768 29.56 -26.26 0.61
C VAL A 768 30.47 -26.77 1.72
N LYS A 769 30.89 -25.87 2.61
CA LYS A 769 31.63 -26.26 3.82
C LYS A 769 30.71 -27.02 4.77
N LEU A 770 31.15 -28.19 5.24
CA LEU A 770 30.40 -29.01 6.20
C LEU A 770 30.68 -28.54 7.63
N GLU A 771 30.01 -27.46 8.03
CA GLU A 771 30.10 -26.87 9.36
C GLU A 771 28.81 -27.13 10.18
N PRO A 772 28.88 -27.21 11.52
CA PRO A 772 27.71 -27.45 12.37
C PRO A 772 26.57 -26.47 12.13
N LYS A 773 26.90 -25.21 11.82
CA LYS A 773 25.91 -24.17 11.53
C LYS A 773 25.06 -24.42 10.29
N ASN A 774 25.44 -25.34 9.39
CA ASN A 774 24.73 -25.66 8.14
C ASN A 774 24.09 -27.07 8.18
N MET A 775 24.08 -27.74 9.35
CA MET A 775 23.51 -29.07 9.54
C MET A 775 22.09 -28.99 10.13
N ASP A 776 21.28 -30.05 9.89
CA ASP A 776 19.94 -30.26 10.43
C ASP A 776 18.93 -29.15 10.13
N LYS A 777 19.14 -28.42 9.02
CA LYS A 777 18.21 -27.43 8.48
C LYS A 777 18.30 -27.36 6.96
N GLU A 778 17.25 -26.82 6.35
CA GLU A 778 17.21 -26.61 4.90
C GLU A 778 17.85 -25.27 4.54
N GLU A 779 18.91 -25.29 3.74
CA GLU A 779 19.61 -24.08 3.30
C GLU A 779 19.72 -23.97 1.79
N TRP A 780 19.68 -22.73 1.30
CA TRP A 780 19.97 -22.39 -0.09
C TRP A 780 21.44 -22.01 -0.24
N PHE A 781 22.13 -22.66 -1.17
CA PHE A 781 23.51 -22.40 -1.53
C PHE A 781 23.59 -21.80 -2.93
N HIS A 782 24.38 -20.74 -3.09
CA HIS A 782 24.62 -20.12 -4.38
C HIS A 782 25.51 -21.01 -5.25
N LEU A 783 25.15 -21.14 -6.52
CA LEU A 783 25.93 -21.88 -7.51
C LEU A 783 26.77 -20.90 -8.33
N GLY A 784 28.08 -21.06 -8.31
CA GLY A 784 29.00 -20.32 -9.18
C GLY A 784 29.14 -20.96 -10.56
N VAL A 785 29.43 -20.15 -11.58
CA VAL A 785 29.84 -20.62 -12.91
C VAL A 785 31.37 -20.55 -12.96
N GLN A 786 32.07 -21.69 -13.06
CA GLN A 786 33.54 -21.69 -13.01
C GLN A 786 34.14 -21.33 -14.38
N TRP A 787 35.10 -20.39 -14.39
CA TRP A 787 35.98 -20.06 -15.54
C TRP A 787 36.86 -21.27 -15.94
N PRO A 788 37.26 -21.43 -17.22
CA PRO A 788 38.09 -22.53 -17.69
C PRO A 788 39.42 -22.66 -16.91
N ARG A 789 39.87 -23.90 -16.74
CA ARG A 789 41.03 -24.36 -15.93
C ARG A 789 42.43 -23.91 -16.42
N SER A 790 42.63 -22.63 -16.74
CA SER A 790 43.96 -22.09 -17.05
C SER A 790 44.52 -21.08 -16.04
N TYR A 791 43.75 -20.74 -14.99
CA TYR A 791 44.21 -19.83 -13.93
C TYR A 791 43.79 -20.35 -12.54
N SER A 792 44.43 -21.41 -12.05
CA SER A 792 44.27 -21.83 -10.65
C SER A 792 45.60 -22.29 -10.05
N SER A 793 46.51 -21.34 -9.87
CA SER A 793 47.67 -21.52 -9.01
C SER A 793 48.30 -20.16 -8.74
N LYS A 794 47.65 -19.29 -7.96
CA LYS A 794 48.39 -18.27 -7.17
C LYS A 794 47.60 -17.41 -6.17
N TYR A 795 46.27 -17.40 -6.15
CA TYR A 795 45.56 -16.53 -5.19
C TYR A 795 44.41 -17.25 -4.52
N PHE A 796 44.72 -17.94 -3.42
CA PHE A 796 43.75 -18.30 -2.37
C PHE A 796 44.51 -18.51 -1.05
N ILE A 797 45.06 -17.42 -0.51
CA ILE A 797 45.23 -17.21 0.93
C ILE A 797 44.93 -15.73 1.18
N ALA A 798 43.70 -15.44 1.62
CA ALA A 798 43.27 -14.33 2.48
C ALA A 798 41.78 -14.51 2.76
#